data_AF-A0A830ZRD0-F1
#
_entry.id   AF-A0A830ZRD0-F1
#
_cell.length_a   1.000
_cell.length_b   1.000
_cell.length_c   1.000
_cell.angle_alpha   90.00
_cell.angle_beta   90.00
_cell.angle_gamma   90.00
#
_symmetry.space_group_name_H-M   'P 1'
#
loop_
_entity.id
_entity.type
_entity.pdbx_description
1 polymer ?
#
loop_
_entity_poly.entity_id
_entity_poly.type
_entity_poly.pdbx_seq_one_letter_code
_entity_poly.pdbx_strand_id
1 'polypeptide(L)'
;MSYQVLARKWRPQAFTEVVGQQHVLTALANGLSLGRIHHAYLFSGTRGVGKTTIARLLAKGLNCETGITATPCGQCDNCREIEQGRFVDLIEIDAASRTKVEDTRDLLDNVQYAPARGRFKVYLIDEVHMLSRHSFNALLKTLEEPPEHVKFLLATTDPQKLPVTILSRCLQFHLKALDQEQIRGQLQHVLHAETISAESRALQLLARAADGSMRDALSLTDQAIAMGQGQVTTATVNDMLGMLDDEQPLALIEALVHADGAQVMALVNQAATRGVEWEALLVEMLTLLHRVAMIQLLPSALSEDMAAVAQRLRELARVLPPADVQLYYQTLLMGRKELSLAPDRRMGVEMTLLRALAFHPKAVIAEPIARPAMTPAALPAQASAQSETRSEAVAPPSPQVPSSQGVSDATSQLLQARTQLMRHQGASKSKKSEPAAQSARPASSSLERLAAFSERGQRRQQQTAGEVAPIKQEAYRWKAQNPTAVKTEPRATPKALRNALEYEKHPELVVKLVAESLERDAWAAEIAALTLPKLVQQLALNAWKETIDNGICLHLRSAQRHLNSPSAQKALKEALSEAAGRPIELTVIEDDNSAELTPLEWRQKIYQEKLAQARQSIITDTHIQTLCRLFGAEVDEDSIRPV
;
A
#
# COMPACT_ATOMS: atom_id res chain seq x y z
N MET A 1 -37.81 -16.75 6.69
CA MET A 1 -37.49 -15.83 5.58
C MET A 1 -36.05 -15.40 5.75
N SER A 2 -35.20 -15.53 4.74
CA SER A 2 -33.80 -15.08 4.82
C SER A 2 -33.76 -13.56 4.94
N TYR A 3 -33.27 -13.04 6.06
CA TYR A 3 -33.01 -11.60 6.24
C TYR A 3 -32.09 -11.13 5.11
N GLN A 4 -32.55 -10.16 4.32
CA GLN A 4 -31.76 -9.53 3.27
C GLN A 4 -31.42 -8.11 3.69
N VAL A 5 -30.13 -7.78 3.60
CA VAL A 5 -29.59 -6.42 3.80
C VAL A 5 -30.35 -5.42 2.92
N LEU A 6 -30.69 -4.24 3.45
CA LEU A 6 -31.44 -3.20 2.74
C LEU A 6 -30.77 -2.82 1.42
N ALA A 7 -29.43 -2.77 1.40
CA ALA A 7 -28.64 -2.51 0.20
C ALA A 7 -28.90 -3.50 -0.97
N ARG A 8 -29.39 -4.71 -0.67
CA ARG A 8 -29.79 -5.70 -1.68
C ARG A 8 -31.29 -5.65 -1.96
N LYS A 9 -32.12 -5.50 -0.92
CA LYS A 9 -33.59 -5.45 -1.03
C LYS A 9 -34.07 -4.24 -1.83
N TRP A 10 -33.47 -3.08 -1.59
CA TRP A 10 -33.81 -1.79 -2.22
C TRP A 10 -32.95 -1.47 -3.44
N ARG A 11 -32.37 -2.49 -4.09
CA ARG A 11 -31.69 -2.28 -5.37
C ARG A 11 -32.75 -1.85 -6.42
N PRO A 12 -32.59 -0.68 -7.08
CA PRO A 12 -33.53 -0.19 -8.08
C PRO A 12 -33.84 -1.23 -9.17
N GLN A 13 -35.12 -1.41 -9.49
CA GLN A 13 -35.62 -2.35 -10.48
C GLN A 13 -35.97 -1.67 -11.82
N ALA A 14 -36.23 -0.36 -11.77
CA ALA A 14 -36.51 0.46 -12.93
C ALA A 14 -35.59 1.70 -12.96
N PHE A 15 -35.40 2.27 -14.15
CA PHE A 15 -34.62 3.51 -14.31
C PHE A 15 -35.24 4.69 -13.53
N THR A 16 -36.55 4.68 -13.28
CA THR A 16 -37.27 5.70 -12.51
C THR A 16 -36.98 5.67 -11.01
N GLU A 17 -36.54 4.54 -10.48
CA GLU A 17 -36.22 4.35 -9.06
C GLU A 17 -34.75 4.71 -8.74
N VAL A 18 -33.93 4.92 -9.78
CA VAL A 18 -32.54 5.31 -9.60
C VAL A 18 -32.50 6.76 -9.15
N VAL A 19 -31.95 6.97 -7.95
CA VAL A 19 -31.79 8.31 -7.37
C VAL A 19 -30.64 9.04 -8.08
N GLY A 20 -30.91 10.28 -8.50
CA GLY A 20 -29.92 11.13 -9.17
C GLY A 20 -29.57 10.66 -10.59
N GLN A 21 -28.42 11.11 -11.10
CA GLN A 21 -27.85 10.70 -12.40
C GLN A 21 -28.77 10.90 -13.63
N GLN A 22 -29.64 11.91 -13.59
CA GLN A 22 -30.62 12.18 -14.64
C GLN A 22 -29.99 12.28 -16.03
N HIS A 23 -28.77 12.82 -16.13
CA HIS A 23 -28.05 12.94 -17.41
C HIS A 23 -27.73 11.56 -18.03
N VAL A 24 -27.34 10.57 -17.23
CA VAL A 24 -27.04 9.21 -17.71
C VAL A 24 -28.32 8.47 -18.04
N LEU A 25 -29.32 8.53 -17.15
CA LEU A 25 -30.59 7.82 -17.32
C LEU A 25 -31.33 8.30 -18.57
N THR A 26 -31.34 9.62 -18.82
CA THR A 26 -31.95 10.20 -20.01
C THR A 26 -31.24 9.76 -21.29
N ALA A 27 -29.90 9.74 -21.29
CA ALA A 27 -29.12 9.29 -22.44
C ALA A 27 -29.35 7.80 -22.75
N LEU A 28 -29.41 6.94 -21.73
CA LEU A 28 -29.70 5.52 -21.88
C LEU A 28 -31.15 5.27 -22.33
N ALA A 29 -32.12 5.96 -21.75
CA ALA A 29 -33.53 5.84 -22.11
C ALA A 29 -33.78 6.26 -23.57
N ASN A 30 -33.16 7.37 -23.99
CA ASN A 30 -33.22 7.83 -25.38
C ASN A 30 -32.51 6.85 -26.33
N GLY A 31 -31.36 6.31 -25.93
CA GLY A 31 -30.64 5.30 -26.72
C GLY A 31 -31.45 4.04 -26.97
N LEU A 32 -32.14 3.53 -25.94
CA LEU A 32 -33.03 2.37 -26.04
C LEU A 32 -34.26 2.66 -26.91
N SER A 33 -34.90 3.82 -26.72
CA SER A 33 -36.12 4.19 -27.45
C SER A 33 -35.87 4.44 -28.94
N LEU A 34 -34.71 5.02 -29.28
CA LEU A 34 -34.30 5.29 -30.67
C LEU A 34 -33.61 4.09 -31.33
N GLY A 35 -33.42 2.96 -30.62
CA GLY A 35 -32.69 1.80 -31.11
C GLY A 35 -31.19 2.04 -31.36
N ARG A 36 -30.62 3.12 -30.83
CA ARG A 36 -29.20 3.48 -30.97
C ARG A 36 -28.37 2.83 -29.87
N ILE A 37 -28.17 1.52 -29.99
CA ILE A 37 -27.49 0.71 -28.97
C ILE A 37 -26.02 0.54 -29.35
N HIS A 38 -25.13 1.10 -28.54
CA HIS A 38 -23.69 0.96 -28.72
C HIS A 38 -23.24 -0.47 -28.37
N HIS A 39 -22.13 -0.94 -28.95
CA HIS A 39 -21.59 -2.27 -28.63
C HIS A 39 -20.92 -2.32 -27.26
N ALA A 40 -20.40 -1.19 -26.77
CA ALA A 40 -19.76 -1.09 -25.47
C ALA A 40 -20.13 0.19 -24.70
N TYR A 41 -20.44 0.03 -23.41
CA TYR A 41 -20.76 1.10 -22.47
C TYR A 41 -19.79 1.07 -21.30
N LEU A 42 -19.23 2.22 -20.93
CA LEU A 42 -18.34 2.37 -19.79
C LEU A 42 -18.97 3.25 -18.72
N PHE A 43 -19.28 2.68 -17.56
CA PHE A 43 -19.75 3.37 -16.37
C PHE A 43 -18.57 3.67 -15.44
N SER A 44 -18.29 4.95 -15.22
CA SER A 44 -17.24 5.43 -14.31
C SER A 44 -17.86 6.20 -13.15
N GLY A 45 -17.20 6.17 -11.98
CA GLY A 45 -17.64 6.92 -10.79
C GLY A 45 -17.19 6.26 -9.49
N THR A 46 -17.38 6.93 -8.37
CA THR A 46 -16.99 6.40 -7.05
C THR A 46 -17.72 5.10 -6.71
N ARG A 47 -17.21 4.34 -5.73
CA ARG A 47 -17.85 3.08 -5.32
C ARG A 47 -19.27 3.36 -4.82
N GLY A 48 -20.21 2.47 -5.13
CA GLY A 48 -21.56 2.51 -4.55
C GLY A 48 -22.53 3.56 -5.08
N VAL A 49 -22.16 4.36 -6.11
CA VAL A 49 -23.07 5.30 -6.81
C VAL A 49 -24.07 4.63 -7.77
N GLY A 50 -24.03 3.31 -7.92
CA GLY A 50 -24.99 2.56 -8.75
C GLY A 50 -24.51 2.10 -10.13
N LYS A 51 -23.19 2.07 -10.40
CA LYS A 51 -22.61 1.59 -11.68
C LYS A 51 -23.17 0.23 -12.13
N THR A 52 -22.98 -0.79 -11.31
CA THR A 52 -23.41 -2.17 -11.58
C THR A 52 -24.94 -2.28 -11.63
N THR A 53 -25.66 -1.48 -10.83
CA THR A 53 -27.13 -1.42 -10.84
C THR A 53 -27.65 -0.90 -12.18
N ILE A 54 -27.14 0.22 -12.66
CA ILE A 54 -27.53 0.80 -13.96
C ILE A 54 -27.18 -0.16 -15.10
N ALA A 55 -26.02 -0.82 -15.04
CA ALA A 55 -25.63 -1.81 -16.02
C ALA A 55 -26.61 -3.01 -16.05
N ARG A 56 -27.04 -3.52 -14.90
CA ARG A 56 -28.08 -4.57 -14.83
C ARG A 56 -29.43 -4.09 -15.38
N LEU A 57 -29.85 -2.85 -15.08
CA LEU A 57 -31.07 -2.26 -15.63
C LEU A 57 -31.02 -2.15 -17.15
N LEU A 58 -29.87 -1.75 -17.70
CA LEU A 58 -29.65 -1.72 -19.14
C LEU A 58 -29.72 -3.12 -19.74
N ALA A 59 -29.11 -4.13 -19.09
CA ALA A 59 -29.22 -5.52 -19.53
C ALA A 59 -30.68 -6.03 -19.52
N LYS A 60 -31.47 -5.65 -18.50
CA LYS A 60 -32.92 -5.94 -18.47
C LYS A 60 -33.67 -5.27 -19.62
N GLY A 61 -33.40 -4.00 -19.89
CA GLY A 61 -34.03 -3.25 -20.99
C GLY A 61 -33.72 -3.83 -22.38
N LEU A 62 -32.52 -4.40 -22.56
CA LEU A 62 -32.10 -5.03 -23.81
C LEU A 62 -32.72 -6.43 -24.02
N ASN A 63 -32.87 -7.21 -22.95
CA ASN A 63 -33.32 -8.61 -23.00
C ASN A 63 -34.77 -8.83 -22.55
N CYS A 64 -35.55 -7.77 -22.38
CA CYS A 64 -36.96 -7.88 -22.03
C CYS A 64 -37.76 -8.55 -23.17
N GLU A 65 -38.69 -9.43 -22.80
CA GLU A 65 -39.54 -10.14 -23.77
C GLU A 65 -40.47 -9.18 -24.52
N THR A 66 -40.92 -8.10 -23.86
CA THR A 66 -41.75 -7.04 -24.45
C THR A 66 -41.04 -6.23 -25.54
N GLY A 67 -39.74 -6.46 -25.76
CA GLY A 67 -38.91 -5.72 -26.70
C GLY A 67 -37.87 -4.85 -26.00
N ILE A 68 -37.08 -4.13 -26.80
CA ILE A 68 -36.05 -3.22 -26.29
C ILE A 68 -36.77 -1.99 -25.73
N THR A 69 -36.68 -1.78 -24.42
CA THR A 69 -37.40 -0.71 -23.74
C THR A 69 -36.57 -0.07 -22.64
N ALA A 70 -36.76 1.23 -22.43
CA ALA A 70 -36.24 1.96 -21.29
C ALA A 70 -36.99 1.62 -19.98
N THR A 71 -38.18 1.06 -20.06
CA THR A 71 -39.00 0.69 -18.89
C THR A 71 -39.22 -0.83 -18.88
N PRO A 72 -38.27 -1.62 -18.36
CA PRO A 72 -38.41 -3.07 -18.30
C PRO A 72 -39.61 -3.47 -17.44
N CYS A 73 -40.35 -4.51 -17.84
CA CYS A 73 -41.60 -4.87 -17.17
C CYS A 73 -41.43 -5.46 -15.76
N GLY A 74 -40.25 -6.00 -15.42
CA GLY A 74 -39.96 -6.60 -14.11
C GLY A 74 -40.68 -7.92 -13.82
N GLN A 75 -41.61 -8.35 -14.67
CA GLN A 75 -42.45 -9.53 -14.45
C GLN A 75 -42.09 -10.71 -15.38
N CYS A 76 -41.38 -10.44 -16.48
CA CYS A 76 -40.93 -11.46 -17.44
C CYS A 76 -39.89 -12.42 -16.85
N ASP A 77 -39.74 -13.60 -17.44
CA ASP A 77 -38.78 -14.60 -16.94
C ASP A 77 -37.34 -14.08 -17.06
N ASN A 78 -37.01 -13.46 -18.20
CA ASN A 78 -35.71 -12.79 -18.39
C ASN A 78 -35.46 -11.72 -17.32
N CYS A 79 -36.48 -10.92 -16.99
CA CYS A 79 -36.40 -9.83 -16.03
C CYS A 79 -36.11 -10.34 -14.61
N ARG A 80 -36.79 -11.42 -14.21
CA ARG A 80 -36.63 -12.06 -12.90
C ARG A 80 -35.30 -12.80 -12.78
N GLU A 81 -34.87 -13.50 -13.83
CA GLU A 81 -33.59 -14.21 -13.85
C GLU A 81 -32.40 -13.24 -13.80
N ILE A 82 -32.47 -12.10 -14.50
CA ILE A 82 -31.43 -11.06 -14.46
C ILE A 82 -31.32 -10.47 -13.05
N GLU A 83 -32.46 -10.24 -12.39
CA GLU A 83 -32.45 -9.69 -11.03
C GLU A 83 -31.81 -10.65 -10.03
N GLN A 84 -32.12 -11.94 -10.16
CA GLN A 84 -31.54 -12.98 -9.33
C GLN A 84 -30.06 -13.26 -9.66
N GLY A 85 -29.53 -12.70 -10.76
CA GLY A 85 -28.16 -12.95 -11.24
C GLY A 85 -27.97 -14.37 -11.79
N ARG A 86 -29.03 -14.99 -12.32
CA ARG A 86 -29.02 -16.36 -12.85
C ARG A 86 -29.24 -16.44 -14.35
N PHE A 87 -29.39 -15.28 -15.01
CA PHE A 87 -29.66 -15.22 -16.44
C PHE A 87 -28.44 -15.69 -17.24
N VAL A 88 -28.67 -16.67 -18.12
CA VAL A 88 -27.59 -17.36 -18.87
C VAL A 88 -26.82 -16.40 -19.79
N ASP A 89 -27.53 -15.47 -20.43
CA ASP A 89 -26.93 -14.54 -21.39
C ASP A 89 -26.46 -13.22 -20.74
N LEU A 90 -26.47 -13.12 -19.41
CA LEU A 90 -25.81 -12.04 -18.66
C LEU A 90 -24.64 -12.64 -17.88
N ILE A 91 -23.44 -12.47 -18.42
CA ILE A 91 -22.21 -12.96 -17.80
C ILE A 91 -21.62 -11.84 -16.97
N GLU A 92 -21.76 -11.95 -15.65
CA GLU A 92 -21.15 -11.02 -14.69
C GLU A 92 -19.75 -11.50 -14.30
N ILE A 93 -18.76 -10.65 -14.55
CA ILE A 93 -17.35 -10.88 -14.24
C ILE A 93 -16.90 -9.77 -13.30
N ASP A 94 -16.56 -10.12 -12.06
CA ASP A 94 -15.88 -9.22 -11.15
C ASP A 94 -14.37 -9.42 -11.29
N ALA A 95 -13.70 -8.42 -11.87
CA ALA A 95 -12.27 -8.47 -12.13
C ALA A 95 -11.44 -8.50 -10.83
N ALA A 96 -11.98 -8.06 -9.69
CA ALA A 96 -11.28 -8.08 -8.41
C ALA A 96 -11.24 -9.50 -7.80
N SER A 97 -12.28 -10.32 -7.99
CA SER A 97 -12.38 -11.66 -7.40
C SER A 97 -11.86 -12.76 -8.33
N ARG A 98 -11.99 -12.61 -9.65
CA ARG A 98 -11.49 -13.58 -10.64
C ARG A 98 -10.14 -13.16 -11.22
N THR A 99 -9.09 -13.27 -10.41
CA THR A 99 -7.70 -12.94 -10.81
C THR A 99 -6.98 -14.06 -11.55
N LYS A 100 -7.57 -15.27 -11.63
CA LYS A 100 -7.02 -16.34 -12.47
C LYS A 100 -7.22 -15.96 -13.93
N VAL A 101 -6.11 -15.58 -14.57
CA VAL A 101 -6.01 -15.04 -15.94
C VAL A 101 -6.63 -15.94 -17.02
N GLU A 102 -6.82 -17.23 -16.72
CA GLU A 102 -7.38 -18.23 -17.64
C GLU A 102 -8.91 -18.13 -17.71
N ASP A 103 -9.59 -17.98 -16.57
CA ASP A 103 -11.07 -17.99 -16.49
C ASP A 103 -11.72 -16.83 -17.27
N THR A 104 -11.10 -15.65 -17.31
CA THR A 104 -11.63 -14.49 -18.05
C THR A 104 -11.43 -14.64 -19.55
N ARG A 105 -10.34 -15.27 -19.98
CA ARG A 105 -10.05 -15.48 -21.40
C ARG A 105 -11.03 -16.48 -22.00
N ASP A 106 -11.24 -17.62 -21.34
CA ASP A 106 -12.13 -18.66 -21.85
C ASP A 106 -13.56 -18.15 -22.00
N LEU A 107 -14.00 -17.24 -21.11
CA LEU A 107 -15.30 -16.59 -21.21
C LEU A 107 -15.39 -15.60 -22.39
N LEU A 108 -14.28 -14.96 -22.75
CA LEU A 108 -14.20 -14.03 -23.88
C LEU A 108 -14.04 -14.75 -25.23
N ASP A 109 -13.39 -15.90 -25.27
CA ASP A 109 -13.31 -16.72 -26.48
C ASP A 109 -14.71 -17.26 -26.86
N ASN A 110 -15.59 -17.44 -25.87
CA ASN A 110 -17.01 -17.81 -26.06
C ASN A 110 -17.91 -16.66 -26.53
N VAL A 111 -17.39 -15.46 -26.79
CA VAL A 111 -18.18 -14.29 -27.23
C VAL A 111 -18.77 -14.49 -28.63
N GLN A 112 -18.10 -15.26 -29.49
CA GLN A 112 -18.53 -15.47 -30.88
C GLN A 112 -19.85 -16.24 -31.01
N TYR A 113 -20.23 -17.00 -29.98
CA TYR A 113 -21.46 -17.80 -30.00
C TYR A 113 -22.71 -16.95 -29.76
N ALA A 114 -23.80 -17.30 -30.45
CA ALA A 114 -25.12 -16.68 -30.31
C ALA A 114 -25.68 -16.82 -28.88
N PRO A 115 -26.58 -15.91 -28.45
CA PRO A 115 -27.25 -16.01 -27.15
C PRO A 115 -28.20 -17.21 -27.08
N ALA A 116 -28.40 -17.77 -25.89
CA ALA A 116 -29.20 -18.97 -25.67
C ALA A 116 -30.71 -18.68 -25.61
N ARG A 117 -31.13 -17.63 -24.88
CA ARG A 117 -32.54 -17.22 -24.70
C ARG A 117 -32.77 -15.73 -24.96
N GLY A 118 -31.78 -14.90 -24.66
CA GLY A 118 -31.85 -13.45 -24.81
C GLY A 118 -31.70 -12.97 -26.26
N ARG A 119 -32.05 -11.70 -26.48
CA ARG A 119 -31.79 -11.00 -27.75
C ARG A 119 -30.30 -10.66 -27.89
N PHE A 120 -29.69 -10.31 -26.75
CA PHE A 120 -28.29 -9.94 -26.65
C PHE A 120 -27.58 -10.76 -25.57
N LYS A 121 -26.34 -11.14 -25.88
CA LYS A 121 -25.38 -11.67 -24.92
C LYS A 121 -24.63 -10.52 -24.28
N VAL A 122 -24.91 -10.27 -23.00
CA VAL A 122 -24.41 -9.11 -22.27
C VAL A 122 -23.26 -9.53 -21.35
N TYR A 123 -22.11 -8.89 -21.51
CA TYR A 123 -20.95 -9.07 -20.64
C TYR A 123 -20.85 -7.89 -19.69
N LEU A 124 -21.12 -8.12 -18.41
CA LEU A 124 -20.98 -7.12 -17.36
C LEU A 124 -19.66 -7.34 -16.62
N ILE A 125 -18.69 -6.44 -16.84
CA ILE A 125 -17.37 -6.50 -16.21
C ILE A 125 -17.28 -5.40 -15.17
N ASP A 126 -17.29 -5.78 -13.88
CA ASP A 126 -17.12 -4.86 -12.76
C ASP A 126 -15.63 -4.68 -12.42
N GLU A 127 -15.28 -3.48 -11.97
CA GLU A 127 -13.91 -3.01 -11.73
C GLU A 127 -12.92 -3.38 -12.85
N VAL A 128 -13.29 -3.10 -14.11
CA VAL A 128 -12.55 -3.50 -15.31
C VAL A 128 -11.07 -3.12 -15.29
N HIS A 129 -10.68 -2.06 -14.56
CA HIS A 129 -9.29 -1.64 -14.40
C HIS A 129 -8.41 -2.67 -13.66
N MET A 130 -9.01 -3.63 -12.95
CA MET A 130 -8.31 -4.71 -12.24
C MET A 130 -7.98 -5.90 -13.15
N LEU A 131 -8.40 -5.89 -14.42
CA LEU A 131 -8.09 -6.95 -15.37
C LEU A 131 -6.58 -7.05 -15.66
N SER A 132 -6.12 -8.27 -15.98
CA SER A 132 -4.77 -8.50 -16.44
C SER A 132 -4.54 -7.92 -17.84
N ARG A 133 -3.30 -7.52 -18.16
CA ARG A 133 -2.92 -7.01 -19.49
C ARG A 133 -3.31 -7.96 -20.63
N HIS A 134 -3.25 -9.27 -20.39
CA HIS A 134 -3.65 -10.27 -21.38
C HIS A 134 -5.16 -10.27 -21.64
N SER A 135 -5.97 -10.17 -20.60
CA SER A 135 -7.44 -10.08 -20.72
C SER A 135 -7.86 -8.80 -21.45
N PHE A 136 -7.17 -7.69 -21.20
CA PHE A 136 -7.39 -6.44 -21.92
C PHE A 136 -7.13 -6.57 -23.42
N ASN A 137 -6.06 -7.24 -23.83
CA ASN A 137 -5.76 -7.44 -25.25
C ASN A 137 -6.78 -8.36 -25.94
N ALA A 138 -7.34 -9.34 -25.21
CA ALA A 138 -8.45 -10.15 -25.72
C ALA A 138 -9.71 -9.30 -25.93
N LEU A 139 -10.07 -8.47 -24.94
CA LEU A 139 -11.19 -7.54 -25.05
C LEU A 139 -11.02 -6.55 -26.21
N LEU A 140 -9.81 -6.03 -26.44
CA LEU A 140 -9.56 -5.08 -27.54
C LEU A 140 -9.89 -5.67 -28.90
N LYS A 141 -9.53 -6.93 -29.17
CA LYS A 141 -9.86 -7.61 -30.43
C LYS A 141 -11.37 -7.70 -30.63
N THR A 142 -12.10 -8.02 -29.57
CA THR A 142 -13.57 -8.16 -29.62
C THR A 142 -14.30 -6.81 -29.63
N LEU A 143 -13.71 -5.76 -29.06
CA LEU A 143 -14.26 -4.40 -29.09
C LEU A 143 -14.02 -3.71 -30.44
N GLU A 144 -12.98 -4.09 -31.19
CA GLU A 144 -12.74 -3.61 -32.55
C GLU A 144 -13.72 -4.21 -33.55
N GLU A 145 -14.00 -5.51 -33.45
CA GLU A 145 -14.94 -6.23 -34.32
C GLU A 145 -16.01 -6.94 -33.48
N PRO A 146 -16.96 -6.19 -32.89
CA PRO A 146 -17.99 -6.77 -32.02
C PRO A 146 -19.07 -7.50 -32.85
N PRO A 147 -19.44 -8.74 -32.47
CA PRO A 147 -20.63 -9.39 -33.02
C PRO A 147 -21.90 -8.59 -32.70
N GLU A 148 -22.88 -8.59 -33.61
CA GLU A 148 -24.10 -7.77 -33.47
C GLU A 148 -24.93 -8.11 -32.21
N HIS A 149 -24.92 -9.38 -31.82
CA HIS A 149 -25.64 -9.91 -30.66
C HIS A 149 -24.91 -9.69 -29.33
N VAL A 150 -23.71 -9.14 -29.32
CA VAL A 150 -22.88 -8.96 -28.11
C VAL A 150 -22.91 -7.52 -27.65
N LYS A 151 -23.06 -7.31 -26.34
CA LYS A 151 -22.98 -5.99 -25.71
C LYS A 151 -22.07 -6.04 -24.48
N PHE A 152 -21.12 -5.12 -24.40
CA PHE A 152 -20.21 -4.97 -23.27
C PHE A 152 -20.66 -3.84 -22.35
N LEU A 153 -20.81 -4.16 -21.06
CA LEU A 153 -21.08 -3.22 -19.98
C LEU A 153 -19.89 -3.23 -19.04
N LEU A 154 -19.06 -2.20 -19.11
CA LEU A 154 -17.86 -2.05 -18.30
C LEU A 154 -18.15 -1.09 -17.16
N ALA A 155 -17.76 -1.44 -15.94
CA ALA A 155 -17.81 -0.57 -14.78
C ALA A 155 -16.40 -0.39 -14.19
N THR A 156 -16.06 0.84 -13.79
CA THR A 156 -14.78 1.13 -13.12
C THR A 156 -14.95 2.23 -12.07
N THR A 157 -14.23 2.09 -10.96
CA THR A 157 -14.01 3.21 -10.03
C THR A 157 -12.97 4.22 -10.53
N ASP A 158 -12.02 3.75 -11.34
CA ASP A 158 -10.89 4.55 -11.80
C ASP A 158 -10.76 4.44 -13.33
N PRO A 159 -11.25 5.44 -14.09
CA PRO A 159 -11.15 5.43 -15.55
C PRO A 159 -9.73 5.75 -16.05
N GLN A 160 -8.87 6.38 -15.23
CA GLN A 160 -7.53 6.80 -15.66
C GLN A 160 -6.57 5.61 -15.82
N LYS A 161 -6.82 4.53 -15.09
CA LYS A 161 -6.06 3.27 -15.23
C LYS A 161 -6.40 2.50 -16.50
N LEU A 162 -7.46 2.86 -17.22
CA LEU A 162 -7.84 2.18 -18.45
C LEU A 162 -7.04 2.73 -19.64
N PRO A 163 -6.52 1.86 -20.53
CA PRO A 163 -5.89 2.31 -21.76
C PRO A 163 -6.86 3.15 -22.60
N VAL A 164 -6.34 4.24 -23.20
CA VAL A 164 -7.11 5.13 -24.07
C VAL A 164 -7.75 4.38 -25.25
N THR A 165 -7.15 3.27 -25.68
CA THR A 165 -7.68 2.39 -26.73
C THR A 165 -9.04 1.79 -26.40
N ILE A 166 -9.35 1.54 -25.12
CA ILE A 166 -10.68 1.07 -24.69
C ILE A 166 -11.63 2.26 -24.56
N LEU A 167 -11.14 3.36 -23.98
CA LEU A 167 -11.92 4.57 -23.77
C LEU A 167 -12.49 5.13 -25.08
N SER A 168 -11.73 5.07 -26.17
CA SER A 168 -12.16 5.55 -27.49
C SER A 168 -13.23 4.67 -28.16
N ARG A 169 -13.33 3.40 -27.77
CA ARG A 169 -14.27 2.40 -28.33
C ARG A 169 -15.52 2.22 -27.46
N CYS A 170 -15.62 2.92 -26.34
CA CYS A 170 -16.74 2.80 -25.41
C CYS A 170 -17.51 4.11 -25.32
N LEU A 171 -18.84 4.03 -25.19
CA LEU A 171 -19.63 5.18 -24.79
C LEU A 171 -19.47 5.39 -23.27
N GLN A 172 -18.89 6.53 -22.89
CA GLN A 172 -18.53 6.80 -21.50
C GLN A 172 -19.64 7.54 -20.76
N PHE A 173 -20.04 6.99 -19.63
CA PHE A 173 -20.96 7.60 -18.68
C PHE A 173 -20.27 7.81 -17.35
N HIS A 174 -20.15 9.07 -16.94
CA HIS A 174 -19.62 9.44 -15.64
C HIS A 174 -20.78 9.66 -14.65
N LEU A 175 -20.81 8.82 -13.61
CA LEU A 175 -21.77 8.85 -12.53
C LEU A 175 -21.18 9.69 -11.40
N LYS A 176 -21.88 10.77 -11.06
CA LYS A 176 -21.44 11.71 -10.02
C LYS A 176 -21.67 11.11 -8.63
N ALA A 177 -20.97 11.61 -7.62
CA ALA A 177 -21.37 11.36 -6.24
C ALA A 177 -22.79 11.91 -6.01
N LEU A 178 -23.59 11.22 -5.20
CA LEU A 178 -24.93 11.67 -4.84
C LEU A 178 -24.83 12.81 -3.82
N ASP A 179 -25.76 13.76 -3.91
CA ASP A 179 -25.82 14.84 -2.95
C ASP A 179 -26.36 14.36 -1.59
N GLN A 180 -25.95 15.02 -0.50
CA GLN A 180 -26.32 14.63 0.87
C GLN A 180 -27.84 14.68 1.07
N GLU A 181 -28.51 15.68 0.49
CA GLU A 181 -29.98 15.79 0.55
C GLU A 181 -30.67 14.65 -0.20
N GLN A 182 -30.11 14.22 -1.34
CA GLN A 182 -30.64 13.11 -2.12
C GLN A 182 -30.53 11.78 -1.36
N ILE A 183 -29.36 11.53 -0.74
CA ILE A 183 -29.17 10.34 0.10
C ILE A 183 -30.12 10.38 1.29
N ARG A 184 -30.21 11.51 2.01
CA ARG A 184 -31.11 11.68 3.15
C ARG A 184 -32.56 11.41 2.76
N GLY A 185 -33.03 11.99 1.65
CA GLY A 185 -34.39 11.79 1.15
C GLY A 185 -34.67 10.33 0.82
N GLN A 186 -33.71 9.63 0.20
CA GLN A 186 -33.84 8.21 -0.10
C GLN A 186 -33.85 7.35 1.16
N LEU A 187 -32.98 7.61 2.14
CA LEU A 187 -32.97 6.89 3.42
C LEU A 187 -34.29 7.06 4.16
N GLN A 188 -34.84 8.28 4.16
CA GLN A 188 -36.15 8.56 4.75
C GLN A 188 -37.26 7.76 4.07
N HIS A 189 -37.27 7.69 2.73
CA HIS A 189 -38.25 6.90 1.98
C HIS A 189 -38.14 5.39 2.28
N VAL A 190 -36.91 4.85 2.31
CA VAL A 190 -36.66 3.43 2.61
C VAL A 190 -37.11 3.07 4.04
N LEU A 191 -36.75 3.88 5.04
CA LEU A 191 -37.11 3.61 6.44
C LEU A 191 -38.60 3.76 6.69
N HIS A 192 -39.26 4.71 6.04
CA HIS A 192 -40.71 4.84 6.09
C HIS A 192 -41.41 3.61 5.51
N ALA A 193 -40.93 3.08 4.38
CA ALA A 193 -41.48 1.88 3.76
C ALA A 193 -41.24 0.61 4.60
N GLU A 194 -40.13 0.53 5.34
CA GLU A 194 -39.84 -0.57 6.30
C GLU A 194 -40.49 -0.37 7.67
N THR A 195 -41.23 0.73 7.89
CA THR A 195 -41.89 1.08 9.17
C THR A 195 -40.91 1.20 10.35
N ILE A 196 -39.71 1.73 10.11
CA ILE A 196 -38.66 1.94 11.13
C ILE A 196 -38.68 3.40 11.59
N SER A 197 -38.66 3.63 12.92
CA SER A 197 -38.55 4.97 13.50
C SER A 197 -37.13 5.51 13.31
N ALA A 198 -37.02 6.72 12.74
CA ALA A 198 -35.74 7.35 12.46
C ALA A 198 -35.77 8.86 12.73
N GLU A 199 -34.71 9.37 13.38
CA GLU A 199 -34.54 10.80 13.63
C GLU A 199 -33.92 11.51 12.42
N SER A 200 -34.42 12.70 12.07
CA SER A 200 -33.91 13.47 10.92
C SER A 200 -32.41 13.75 11.00
N ARG A 201 -31.90 14.07 12.19
CA ARG A 201 -30.48 14.34 12.42
C ARG A 201 -29.61 13.09 12.23
N ALA A 202 -30.10 11.92 12.64
CA ALA A 202 -29.41 10.64 12.41
C ALA A 202 -29.25 10.35 10.91
N LEU A 203 -30.28 10.67 10.10
CA LEU A 203 -30.22 10.52 8.64
C LEU A 203 -29.21 11.46 7.98
N GLN A 204 -29.08 12.69 8.48
CA GLN A 204 -28.06 13.64 8.00
C GLN A 204 -26.64 13.10 8.28
N LEU A 205 -26.42 12.55 9.48
CA LEU A 205 -25.14 11.97 9.87
C LEU A 205 -24.78 10.75 9.02
N LEU A 206 -25.74 9.86 8.78
CA LEU A 206 -25.58 8.71 7.88
C LEU A 206 -25.30 9.15 6.44
N ALA A 207 -26.00 10.16 5.93
CA ALA A 207 -25.79 10.70 4.59
C ALA A 207 -24.39 11.33 4.45
N ARG A 208 -23.90 12.04 5.48
CA ARG A 208 -22.55 12.60 5.51
C ARG A 208 -21.48 11.51 5.56
N ALA A 209 -21.67 10.48 6.38
CA ALA A 209 -20.74 9.35 6.51
C ALA A 209 -20.66 8.49 5.24
N ALA A 210 -21.71 8.49 4.42
CA ALA A 210 -21.77 7.71 3.18
C ALA A 210 -20.97 8.33 2.00
N ASP A 211 -20.49 9.58 2.12
CA ASP A 211 -19.65 10.26 1.13
C ASP A 211 -20.12 10.10 -0.34
N GLY A 212 -21.43 10.30 -0.56
CA GLY A 212 -22.04 10.22 -1.89
C GLY A 212 -22.37 8.81 -2.40
N SER A 213 -22.12 7.75 -1.61
CA SER A 213 -22.40 6.35 -1.95
C SER A 213 -23.72 5.86 -1.33
N MET A 214 -24.72 5.56 -2.17
CA MET A 214 -26.00 5.02 -1.67
C MET A 214 -25.84 3.62 -1.06
N ARG A 215 -24.93 2.81 -1.60
CA ARG A 215 -24.68 1.45 -1.07
C ARG A 215 -24.15 1.51 0.35
N ASP A 216 -23.22 2.43 0.62
CA ASP A 216 -22.63 2.57 1.94
C ASP A 216 -23.64 3.22 2.90
N ALA A 217 -24.44 4.19 2.44
CA ALA A 217 -25.55 4.76 3.21
C ALA A 217 -26.53 3.69 3.72
N LEU A 218 -27.00 2.79 2.84
CA LEU A 218 -27.91 1.71 3.22
C LEU A 218 -27.23 0.69 4.15
N SER A 219 -25.94 0.40 3.92
CA SER A 219 -25.18 -0.53 4.77
C SER A 219 -24.96 0.01 6.18
N LEU A 220 -24.65 1.30 6.31
CA LEU A 220 -24.55 1.99 7.59
C LEU A 220 -25.92 2.07 8.28
N THR A 221 -26.99 2.26 7.52
CA THR A 221 -28.36 2.26 8.07
C THR A 221 -28.73 0.89 8.63
N ASP A 222 -28.41 -0.21 7.93
CA ASP A 222 -28.59 -1.58 8.43
C ASP A 222 -27.81 -1.82 9.74
N GLN A 223 -26.58 -1.30 9.83
CA GLN A 223 -25.78 -1.38 11.06
C GLN A 223 -26.41 -0.58 12.20
N ALA A 224 -26.89 0.63 11.92
CA ALA A 224 -27.58 1.47 12.90
C ALA A 224 -28.87 0.79 13.41
N ILE A 225 -29.64 0.14 12.52
CA ILE A 225 -30.84 -0.63 12.90
C ILE A 225 -30.48 -1.81 13.80
N ALA A 226 -29.42 -2.55 13.46
CA ALA A 226 -28.96 -3.70 14.25
C ALA A 226 -28.49 -3.29 15.65
N MET A 227 -27.84 -2.13 15.78
CA MET A 227 -27.35 -1.62 17.06
C MET A 227 -28.44 -0.94 17.89
N GLY A 228 -29.33 -0.18 17.24
CA GLY A 228 -30.44 0.56 17.85
C GLY A 228 -31.71 -0.26 18.07
N GLN A 229 -31.62 -1.60 18.07
CA GLN A 229 -32.74 -2.53 18.31
C GLN A 229 -34.00 -2.23 17.47
N GLY A 230 -33.82 -1.85 16.21
CA GLY A 230 -34.95 -1.50 15.32
C GLY A 230 -35.34 -0.02 15.31
N GLN A 231 -34.55 0.87 15.92
CA GLN A 231 -34.70 2.31 15.82
C GLN A 231 -33.38 2.97 15.39
N VAL A 232 -33.47 4.05 14.61
CA VAL A 232 -32.31 4.84 14.17
C VAL A 232 -32.31 6.18 14.90
N THR A 233 -31.63 6.24 16.04
CA THR A 233 -31.50 7.44 16.87
C THR A 233 -30.14 8.12 16.65
N THR A 234 -30.06 9.42 16.92
CA THR A 234 -28.81 10.19 16.82
C THR A 234 -27.70 9.63 17.71
N ALA A 235 -28.00 9.26 18.95
CA ALA A 235 -27.03 8.69 19.87
C ALA A 235 -26.41 7.39 19.33
N THR A 236 -27.24 6.47 18.85
CA THR A 236 -26.75 5.20 18.27
C THR A 236 -25.88 5.42 17.04
N VAL A 237 -26.24 6.37 16.17
CA VAL A 237 -25.45 6.67 14.96
C VAL A 237 -24.12 7.35 15.32
N ASN A 238 -24.08 8.22 16.32
CA ASN A 238 -22.84 8.82 16.83
C ASN A 238 -21.91 7.76 17.41
N ASP A 239 -22.44 6.89 18.28
CA ASP A 239 -21.67 5.79 18.87
C ASP A 239 -21.13 4.85 17.80
N MET A 240 -21.93 4.53 16.78
CA MET A 240 -21.54 3.65 15.67
C MET A 240 -20.43 4.25 14.82
N LEU A 241 -20.55 5.53 14.47
CA LEU A 241 -19.60 6.22 13.59
C LEU A 241 -18.39 6.73 14.36
N GLY A 242 -18.35 6.54 15.69
CA GLY A 242 -17.30 7.08 16.56
C GLY A 242 -17.24 8.62 16.50
N MET A 243 -18.35 9.26 16.11
CA MET A 243 -18.43 10.71 16.06
C MET A 243 -18.49 11.22 17.49
N LEU A 244 -17.54 12.09 17.80
CA LEU A 244 -17.52 12.80 19.06
C LEU A 244 -18.71 13.73 19.16
N ASP A 245 -19.28 13.85 20.37
CA ASP A 245 -20.14 14.97 20.68
C ASP A 245 -19.38 16.27 20.38
N ASP A 246 -20.01 17.22 19.68
CA ASP A 246 -19.42 18.53 19.32
C ASP A 246 -18.85 19.28 20.55
N GLU A 247 -19.27 18.91 21.76
CA GLU A 247 -18.79 19.46 23.02
C GLU A 247 -17.33 19.08 23.35
N GLN A 248 -16.87 17.87 23.03
CA GLN A 248 -15.51 17.44 23.40
C GLN A 248 -14.41 18.14 22.60
N PRO A 249 -14.47 18.20 21.26
CA PRO A 249 -13.52 18.97 20.46
C PRO A 249 -13.52 20.45 20.83
N LEU A 250 -14.70 21.01 21.15
CA LEU A 250 -14.84 22.39 21.58
C LEU A 250 -14.19 22.65 22.95
N ALA A 251 -14.44 21.78 23.94
CA ALA A 251 -13.80 21.88 25.26
C ALA A 251 -12.28 21.75 25.18
N LEU A 252 -11.76 20.92 24.27
CA LEU A 252 -10.33 20.83 23.98
C LEU A 252 -9.79 22.13 23.39
N ILE A 253 -10.51 22.76 22.45
CA ILE A 253 -10.12 24.07 21.91
C ILE A 253 -10.14 25.12 23.03
N GLU A 254 -11.20 25.19 23.84
CA GLU A 254 -11.28 26.12 24.98
C GLU A 254 -10.09 25.95 25.94
N ALA A 255 -9.75 24.71 26.31
CA ALA A 255 -8.60 24.42 27.16
C ALA A 255 -7.25 24.83 26.50
N LEU A 256 -7.10 24.64 25.18
CA LEU A 256 -5.95 25.14 24.42
C LEU A 256 -5.85 26.67 24.43
N VAL A 257 -6.99 27.38 24.34
CA VAL A 257 -7.04 28.86 24.39
C VAL A 257 -6.69 29.38 25.79
N HIS A 258 -7.07 28.65 26.84
CA HIS A 258 -6.71 29.00 28.21
C HIS A 258 -5.26 28.63 28.56
N ALA A 259 -4.56 27.89 27.70
CA ALA A 259 -3.23 27.33 27.93
C ALA A 259 -3.17 26.38 29.16
N ASP A 260 -4.28 25.69 29.47
CA ASP A 260 -4.35 24.71 30.56
C ASP A 260 -3.95 23.31 30.07
N GLY A 261 -2.66 22.99 30.19
CA GLY A 261 -2.14 21.68 29.79
C GLY A 261 -2.70 20.51 30.60
N ALA A 262 -3.08 20.72 31.87
CA ALA A 262 -3.62 19.67 32.71
C ALA A 262 -5.04 19.30 32.26
N GLN A 263 -5.86 20.31 31.97
CA GLN A 263 -7.22 20.11 31.45
C GLN A 263 -7.21 19.47 30.06
N VAL A 264 -6.31 19.90 29.15
CA VAL A 264 -6.16 19.28 27.83
C VAL A 264 -5.86 17.79 27.95
N MET A 265 -4.89 17.40 28.79
CA MET A 265 -4.54 15.99 28.97
C MET A 265 -5.64 15.17 29.66
N ALA A 266 -6.38 15.78 30.59
CA ALA A 266 -7.54 15.14 31.20
C ALA A 266 -8.64 14.84 30.16
N LEU A 267 -8.94 15.79 29.27
CA LEU A 267 -9.91 15.62 28.19
C LEU A 267 -9.46 14.58 27.16
N VAL A 268 -8.18 14.55 26.79
CA VAL A 268 -7.63 13.50 25.92
C VAL A 268 -7.76 12.12 26.56
N ASN A 269 -7.52 12.01 27.88
CA ASN A 269 -7.69 10.74 28.58
C ASN A 269 -9.17 10.30 28.66
N GLN A 270 -10.09 11.24 28.81
CA GLN A 270 -11.53 10.96 28.73
C GLN A 270 -11.98 10.53 27.33
N ALA A 271 -11.38 11.10 26.27
CA ALA A 271 -11.60 10.63 24.91
C ALA A 271 -11.05 9.21 24.70
N ALA A 272 -9.88 8.91 25.29
CA ALA A 272 -9.27 7.58 25.20
C ALA A 272 -10.15 6.48 25.82
N THR A 273 -10.81 6.74 26.95
CA THR A 273 -11.67 5.74 27.61
C THR A 273 -12.93 5.41 26.82
N ARG A 274 -13.37 6.30 25.92
CA ARG A 274 -14.52 6.09 25.03
C ARG A 274 -14.15 5.40 23.72
N GLY A 275 -12.87 5.20 23.43
CA GLY A 275 -12.42 4.52 22.20
C GLY A 275 -12.55 5.38 20.94
N VAL A 276 -12.33 6.69 21.06
CA VAL A 276 -12.46 7.67 19.98
C VAL A 276 -11.46 7.45 18.85
N GLU A 277 -11.88 7.69 17.60
CA GLU A 277 -10.96 7.77 16.47
C GLU A 277 -10.16 9.09 16.51
N TRP A 278 -8.87 8.99 16.80
CA TRP A 278 -7.95 10.13 16.96
C TRP A 278 -7.88 11.06 15.74
N GLU A 279 -8.00 10.52 14.53
CA GLU A 279 -8.03 11.36 13.32
C GLU A 279 -9.33 12.17 13.25
N ALA A 280 -10.47 11.55 13.56
CA ALA A 280 -11.76 12.22 13.59
C ALA A 280 -11.77 13.37 14.62
N LEU A 281 -11.15 13.19 15.79
CA LEU A 281 -10.98 14.26 16.78
C LEU A 281 -10.26 15.48 16.20
N LEU A 282 -9.13 15.28 15.53
CA LEU A 282 -8.38 16.38 14.91
C LEU A 282 -9.16 17.03 13.77
N VAL A 283 -9.89 16.25 12.97
CA VAL A 283 -10.75 16.76 11.89
C VAL A 283 -11.86 17.64 12.43
N GLU A 284 -12.53 17.23 13.51
CA GLU A 284 -13.58 18.04 14.12
C GLU A 284 -13.01 19.30 14.76
N MET A 285 -11.87 19.23 15.46
CA MET A 285 -11.19 20.43 15.96
C MET A 285 -10.81 21.41 14.84
N LEU A 286 -10.28 20.91 13.71
CA LEU A 286 -9.97 21.72 12.52
C LEU A 286 -11.23 22.36 11.94
N THR A 287 -12.33 21.61 11.87
CA THR A 287 -13.62 22.10 11.37
C THR A 287 -14.19 23.21 12.26
N LEU A 288 -14.09 23.06 13.59
CA LEU A 288 -14.49 24.08 14.55
C LEU A 288 -13.61 25.33 14.45
N LEU A 289 -12.28 25.20 14.36
CA LEU A 289 -11.38 26.33 14.15
C LEU A 289 -11.66 27.07 12.84
N HIS A 290 -11.90 26.35 11.74
CA HIS A 290 -12.32 26.94 10.47
C HIS A 290 -13.61 27.74 10.63
N ARG A 291 -14.60 27.21 11.36
CA ARG A 291 -15.85 27.93 11.64
C ARG A 291 -15.61 29.19 12.49
N VAL A 292 -14.76 29.12 13.51
CA VAL A 292 -14.37 30.29 14.31
C VAL A 292 -13.77 31.38 13.42
N ALA A 293 -12.85 31.03 12.52
CA ALA A 293 -12.27 31.97 11.56
C ALA A 293 -13.33 32.57 10.61
N MET A 294 -14.29 31.75 10.15
CA MET A 294 -15.40 32.23 9.31
C MET A 294 -16.32 33.20 10.06
N ILE A 295 -16.63 32.94 11.34
CA ILE A 295 -17.46 33.81 12.18
C ILE A 295 -16.78 35.16 12.42
N GLN A 296 -15.44 35.18 12.56
CA GLN A 296 -14.68 36.42 12.72
C GLN A 296 -14.78 37.34 11.48
N LEU A 297 -14.88 36.76 10.28
CA LEU A 297 -14.98 37.51 9.04
C LEU A 297 -16.45 37.83 8.66
N LEU A 298 -17.35 36.86 8.86
CA LEU A 298 -18.75 36.90 8.47
C LEU A 298 -19.65 36.45 9.64
N PRO A 299 -20.09 37.37 10.51
CA PRO A 299 -20.90 37.05 11.70
C PRO A 299 -22.26 36.42 11.39
N SER A 300 -22.75 36.56 10.16
CA SER A 300 -24.04 36.03 9.69
C SER A 300 -23.98 34.61 9.10
N ALA A 301 -22.80 34.00 8.99
CA ALA A 301 -22.62 32.70 8.32
C ALA A 301 -22.95 31.47 9.19
N LEU A 302 -23.62 31.63 10.32
CA LEU A 302 -23.97 30.53 11.23
C LEU A 302 -25.21 29.78 10.73
N SER A 303 -25.05 28.50 10.39
CA SER A 303 -26.16 27.59 10.09
C SER A 303 -27.02 27.31 11.34
N GLU A 304 -28.34 27.16 11.15
CA GLU A 304 -29.32 26.92 12.23
C GLU A 304 -29.10 25.60 13.00
N ASP A 305 -28.45 24.62 12.36
CA ASP A 305 -28.18 23.28 12.91
C ASP A 305 -27.31 23.25 14.18
N MET A 306 -26.65 24.36 14.54
CA MET A 306 -25.66 24.42 15.62
C MET A 306 -26.04 25.38 16.75
N ALA A 307 -27.34 25.58 17.01
CA ALA A 307 -27.82 26.53 18.01
C ALA A 307 -27.20 26.33 19.41
N ALA A 308 -26.96 25.07 19.80
CA ALA A 308 -26.38 24.72 21.10
C ALA A 308 -24.92 25.17 21.28
N VAL A 309 -24.11 25.11 20.22
CA VAL A 309 -22.67 25.40 20.25
C VAL A 309 -22.36 26.82 19.73
N ALA A 310 -23.32 27.45 19.05
CA ALA A 310 -23.17 28.77 18.44
C ALA A 310 -22.76 29.86 19.43
N GLN A 311 -23.23 29.81 20.69
CA GLN A 311 -22.86 30.80 21.69
C GLN A 311 -21.36 30.70 22.06
N ARG A 312 -20.89 29.50 22.41
CA ARG A 312 -19.48 29.25 22.75
C ARG A 312 -18.54 29.56 21.58
N LEU A 313 -18.93 29.21 20.34
CA LEU A 313 -18.15 29.57 19.15
C LEU A 313 -18.03 31.08 18.93
N ARG A 314 -19.09 31.86 19.20
CA ARG A 314 -19.02 33.33 19.15
C ARG A 314 -18.13 33.90 20.24
N GLU A 315 -18.12 33.28 21.43
CA GLU A 315 -17.22 33.68 22.52
C GLU A 315 -15.77 33.42 22.13
N LEU A 316 -15.44 32.23 21.61
CA LEU A 316 -14.11 31.91 21.09
C LEU A 316 -13.68 32.87 19.97
N ALA A 317 -14.58 33.19 19.04
CA ALA A 317 -14.30 34.14 17.95
C ALA A 317 -13.98 35.55 18.45
N ARG A 318 -14.52 35.97 19.61
CA ARG A 318 -14.23 37.25 20.24
C ARG A 318 -12.92 37.26 21.02
N VAL A 319 -12.57 36.15 21.66
CA VAL A 319 -11.39 36.05 22.54
C VAL A 319 -10.11 35.78 21.74
N LEU A 320 -10.20 35.00 20.66
CA LEU A 320 -9.04 34.60 19.86
C LEU A 320 -8.69 35.62 18.77
N PRO A 321 -7.43 36.09 18.68
CA PRO A 321 -6.94 36.80 17.51
C PRO A 321 -6.97 35.92 16.25
N PRO A 322 -7.27 36.48 15.05
CA PRO A 322 -7.26 35.71 13.80
C PRO A 322 -5.94 35.01 13.50
N ALA A 323 -4.80 35.61 13.87
CA ALA A 323 -3.48 35.02 13.70
C ALA A 323 -3.31 33.73 14.51
N ASP A 324 -3.84 33.69 15.73
CA ASP A 324 -3.73 32.55 16.64
C ASP A 324 -4.64 31.40 16.19
N VAL A 325 -5.83 31.72 15.66
CA VAL A 325 -6.71 30.72 15.04
C VAL A 325 -6.01 30.02 13.87
N GLN A 326 -5.31 30.78 13.01
CA GLN A 326 -4.53 30.21 11.91
C GLN A 326 -3.35 29.37 12.43
N LEU A 327 -2.66 29.81 13.48
CA LEU A 327 -1.58 29.06 14.11
C LEU A 327 -2.05 27.70 14.64
N TYR A 328 -3.17 27.66 15.38
CA TYR A 328 -3.75 26.41 15.85
C TYR A 328 -4.23 25.54 14.70
N TYR A 329 -4.90 26.12 13.71
CA TYR A 329 -5.37 25.39 12.54
C TYR A 329 -4.20 24.72 11.80
N GLN A 330 -3.12 25.47 11.54
CA GLN A 330 -1.93 24.92 10.89
C GLN A 330 -1.22 23.86 11.74
N THR A 331 -1.12 24.08 13.06
CA THR A 331 -0.49 23.12 13.97
C THR A 331 -1.26 21.80 14.02
N LEU A 332 -2.59 21.84 14.13
CA LEU A 332 -3.44 20.65 14.11
C LEU A 332 -3.43 19.97 12.73
N LEU A 333 -3.40 20.74 11.64
CA LEU A 333 -3.33 20.20 10.28
C LEU A 333 -2.01 19.45 10.03
N MET A 334 -0.90 20.02 10.51
CA MET A 334 0.40 19.37 10.46
C MET A 334 0.41 18.10 11.34
N GLY A 335 -0.13 18.18 12.56
CA GLY A 335 -0.28 17.04 13.44
C GLY A 335 -1.10 15.90 12.83
N ARG A 336 -2.18 16.23 12.09
CA ARG A 336 -2.96 15.23 11.33
C ARG A 336 -2.12 14.54 10.26
N LYS A 337 -1.31 15.29 9.51
CA LYS A 337 -0.39 14.72 8.50
C LYS A 337 0.67 13.82 9.13
N GLU A 338 1.18 14.20 10.30
CA GLU A 338 2.20 13.46 11.07
C GLU A 338 1.62 12.27 11.85
N LEU A 339 0.29 12.18 11.99
CA LEU A 339 -0.38 11.17 12.83
C LEU A 339 -0.06 9.73 12.41
N SER A 340 0.10 9.46 11.12
CA SER A 340 0.48 8.12 10.62
C SER A 340 1.95 7.76 10.86
N LEU A 341 2.79 8.75 11.18
CA LEU A 341 4.22 8.58 11.46
C LEU A 341 4.49 8.42 12.97
N ALA A 342 3.52 8.81 13.82
CA ALA A 342 3.65 8.70 15.26
C ALA A 342 3.70 7.21 15.71
N PRO A 343 4.46 6.87 16.77
CA PRO A 343 4.55 5.49 17.25
C PRO A 343 3.22 4.93 17.77
N ASP A 344 2.36 5.80 18.30
CA ASP A 344 0.97 5.54 18.62
C ASP A 344 0.14 6.77 18.21
N ARG A 345 -1.07 6.54 17.71
CA ARG A 345 -1.99 7.60 17.29
C ARG A 345 -2.35 8.52 18.45
N ARG A 346 -2.53 7.95 19.66
CA ARG A 346 -2.77 8.74 20.88
C ARG A 346 -1.60 9.69 21.16
N MET A 347 -0.38 9.16 21.18
CA MET A 347 0.83 9.98 21.40
C MET A 347 1.00 11.05 20.32
N GLY A 348 0.63 10.76 19.06
CA GLY A 348 0.63 11.74 17.98
C GLY A 348 -0.30 12.93 18.26
N VAL A 349 -1.52 12.66 18.75
CA VAL A 349 -2.46 13.71 19.16
C VAL A 349 -1.94 14.47 20.38
N GLU A 350 -1.47 13.78 21.42
CA GLU A 350 -0.91 14.41 22.62
C GLU A 350 0.25 15.35 22.27
N MET A 351 1.19 14.91 21.41
CA MET A 351 2.31 15.74 20.94
C MET A 351 1.85 16.93 20.10
N THR A 352 0.81 16.76 19.29
CA THR A 352 0.22 17.85 18.49
C THR A 352 -0.39 18.92 19.40
N LEU A 353 -1.15 18.50 20.42
CA LEU A 353 -1.78 19.40 21.39
C LEU A 353 -0.73 20.08 22.28
N LEU A 354 0.30 19.35 22.73
CA LEU A 354 1.44 19.92 23.46
C LEU A 354 2.20 20.95 22.61
N ARG A 355 2.36 20.67 21.31
CA ARG A 355 2.96 21.63 20.37
C ARG A 355 2.09 22.88 20.27
N ALA A 356 0.77 22.74 20.13
CA ALA A 356 -0.16 23.88 20.12
C ALA A 356 -0.11 24.70 21.42
N LEU A 357 0.05 24.05 22.58
CA LEU A 357 0.24 24.72 23.86
C LEU A 357 1.60 25.43 23.95
N ALA A 358 2.68 24.81 23.44
CA ALA A 358 4.02 25.40 23.48
C ALA A 358 4.14 26.65 22.59
N PHE A 359 3.42 26.69 21.47
CA PHE A 359 3.34 27.85 20.59
C PHE A 359 2.20 28.82 20.96
N HIS A 360 1.56 28.64 22.13
CA HIS A 360 0.54 29.56 22.62
C HIS A 360 1.19 30.93 22.95
N PRO A 361 0.67 32.05 22.42
CA PRO A 361 1.33 33.37 22.49
C PRO A 361 1.28 34.05 23.88
N LYS A 362 1.06 33.31 24.96
CA LYS A 362 1.24 33.80 26.33
C LYS A 362 2.65 33.43 26.79
N ALA A 363 3.59 34.34 26.51
CA ALA A 363 4.90 34.30 27.13
C ALA A 363 4.76 34.42 28.66
N VAL A 364 4.87 33.29 29.35
CA VAL A 364 5.49 33.26 30.69
C VAL A 364 6.60 32.23 30.61
N ILE A 365 7.78 32.73 30.26
CA ILE A 365 9.04 32.01 30.52
C ILE A 365 9.10 31.88 32.04
N ALA A 366 8.95 30.67 32.57
CA ALA A 366 9.26 30.42 33.97
C ALA A 366 10.79 30.44 34.13
N GLU A 367 11.35 31.45 34.80
CA GLU A 367 12.61 31.27 35.53
C GLU A 367 12.34 30.35 36.72
N PRO A 368 13.12 29.27 36.90
CA PRO A 368 14.31 29.33 37.77
C PRO A 368 15.46 28.43 37.26
N ILE A 369 16.74 28.65 37.59
CA ILE A 369 17.37 28.35 38.89
C ILE A 369 18.45 29.40 39.18
N ALA A 370 18.38 29.98 40.39
CA ALA A 370 19.43 30.81 40.97
C ALA A 370 20.76 30.04 41.03
N ARG A 371 21.78 30.53 40.31
CA ARG A 371 23.17 30.17 40.57
C ARG A 371 23.54 30.72 41.96
N PRO A 372 24.12 29.95 42.89
CA PRO A 372 24.65 30.52 44.11
C PRO A 372 25.77 31.50 43.75
N ALA A 373 25.54 32.77 44.04
CA ALA A 373 26.52 33.83 43.87
C ALA A 373 27.68 33.61 44.85
N MET A 374 28.89 33.46 44.31
CA MET A 374 30.12 33.72 45.04
C MET A 374 30.24 35.23 45.21
N THR A 375 30.12 35.74 46.43
CA THR A 375 30.58 37.09 46.78
C THR A 375 31.89 37.00 47.55
N PRO A 376 32.97 37.65 47.07
CA PRO A 376 34.21 37.82 47.79
C PRO A 376 34.17 39.10 48.64
N ALA A 377 34.75 39.09 49.85
CA ALA A 377 35.54 40.23 50.36
C ALA A 377 36.14 39.99 51.75
N ALA A 378 37.44 40.30 51.82
CA ALA A 378 38.17 40.99 52.89
C ALA A 378 38.57 40.23 54.18
N LEU A 379 39.91 40.18 54.35
CA LEU A 379 40.64 39.95 55.60
C LEU A 379 40.35 41.04 56.63
N PRO A 380 40.38 40.68 57.93
CA PRO A 380 41.27 41.37 58.86
C PRO A 380 42.14 40.44 59.71
N ALA A 381 43.17 41.05 60.28
CA ALA A 381 44.32 40.45 60.95
C ALA A 381 44.08 39.95 62.39
N GLN A 382 45.04 39.13 62.81
CA GLN A 382 45.34 38.45 64.07
C GLN A 382 45.00 39.18 65.39
N ALA A 383 44.55 38.41 66.40
CA ALA A 383 45.07 38.43 67.78
C ALA A 383 44.51 37.27 68.64
N SER A 384 45.42 36.36 69.02
CA SER A 384 45.62 35.71 70.35
C SER A 384 44.44 35.27 71.26
N ALA A 385 44.46 33.96 71.52
CA ALA A 385 44.66 33.31 72.85
C ALA A 385 43.50 33.08 73.85
N GLN A 386 43.43 31.79 74.24
CA GLN A 386 43.12 31.18 75.55
C GLN A 386 41.67 30.86 75.98
N SER A 387 41.42 29.54 76.09
CA SER A 387 41.12 28.75 77.32
C SER A 387 39.92 29.19 78.19
N GLU A 388 39.04 28.36 78.78
CA GLU A 388 38.99 26.91 79.07
C GLU A 388 37.63 26.58 79.77
N THR A 389 37.42 25.29 80.09
CA THR A 389 36.47 24.63 81.03
C THR A 389 35.12 24.09 80.48
N ARG A 390 34.99 22.75 80.28
CA ARG A 390 34.64 21.63 81.22
C ARG A 390 33.11 21.55 81.46
N SER A 391 32.36 20.44 81.43
CA SER A 391 32.52 18.96 81.47
C SER A 391 31.25 18.39 80.76
N GLU A 392 31.06 17.12 80.38
CA GLU A 392 31.24 15.87 81.12
C GLU A 392 30.99 14.69 80.15
N ALA A 393 31.77 13.62 80.31
CA ALA A 393 31.70 12.39 79.52
C ALA A 393 31.31 11.22 80.43
N VAL A 394 30.40 10.36 79.96
CA VAL A 394 30.24 8.97 80.42
C VAL A 394 29.92 8.08 79.20
N ALA A 395 30.75 7.06 79.00
CA ALA A 395 30.65 5.95 78.04
C ALA A 395 29.98 4.71 78.72
N PRO A 396 30.02 3.45 78.23
CA PRO A 396 30.34 2.81 76.93
C PRO A 396 29.24 1.74 76.58
N PRO A 397 29.47 0.51 76.01
CA PRO A 397 30.35 -0.01 74.94
C PRO A 397 29.58 -0.76 73.81
N SER A 398 30.28 -1.15 72.73
CA SER A 398 29.92 -2.24 71.76
C SER A 398 30.50 -3.59 72.27
N PRO A 399 30.47 -4.77 71.56
CA PRO A 399 29.75 -5.27 70.37
C PRO A 399 29.21 -6.74 70.51
N GLN A 400 28.44 -7.28 69.52
CA GLN A 400 28.46 -8.68 68.98
C GLN A 400 27.12 -9.13 68.31
N VAL A 401 27.24 -9.99 67.29
CA VAL A 401 26.24 -10.53 66.32
C VAL A 401 25.55 -11.83 66.85
N PRO A 402 24.42 -12.38 66.30
CA PRO A 402 24.48 -13.25 65.09
C PRO A 402 23.19 -13.41 64.19
N SER A 403 23.44 -13.75 62.91
CA SER A 403 22.76 -14.67 61.95
C SER A 403 21.22 -14.76 61.69
N SER A 404 20.91 -14.59 60.39
CA SER A 404 20.18 -15.49 59.45
C SER A 404 18.65 -15.42 59.26
N GLN A 405 18.25 -15.20 57.99
CA GLN A 405 17.37 -16.02 57.11
C GLN A 405 16.45 -15.17 56.20
N GLY A 406 16.37 -15.54 54.90
CA GLY A 406 15.13 -15.40 54.15
C GLY A 406 15.11 -14.70 52.79
N VAL A 407 16.01 -14.97 51.83
CA VAL A 407 15.71 -14.72 50.40
C VAL A 407 16.40 -15.74 49.49
N SER A 408 15.77 -16.88 49.18
CA SER A 408 16.29 -17.79 48.13
C SER A 408 15.29 -18.80 47.53
N ASP A 409 13.99 -18.47 47.41
CA ASP A 409 13.01 -19.40 46.79
C ASP A 409 12.51 -18.99 45.40
N ALA A 410 12.46 -17.70 45.05
CA ALA A 410 11.92 -17.27 43.75
C ALA A 410 12.90 -17.50 42.58
N THR A 411 14.20 -17.36 42.83
CA THR A 411 15.27 -17.53 41.81
C THR A 411 15.55 -19.00 41.50
N SER A 412 15.33 -19.89 42.47
CA SER A 412 15.50 -21.35 42.35
C SER A 412 14.41 -22.00 41.49
N GLN A 413 13.17 -21.50 41.59
CA GLN A 413 12.02 -22.00 40.83
C GLN A 413 12.06 -21.62 39.35
N LEU A 414 12.57 -20.43 39.00
CA LEU A 414 12.73 -19.98 37.61
C LEU A 414 13.81 -20.77 36.85
N LEU A 415 14.86 -21.22 37.54
CA LEU A 415 15.93 -22.05 36.96
C LEU A 415 15.48 -23.51 36.75
N GLN A 416 14.61 -24.05 37.62
CA GLN A 416 14.04 -25.40 37.49
C GLN A 416 12.96 -25.50 36.39
N ALA A 417 12.12 -24.47 36.23
CA ALA A 417 11.11 -24.43 35.16
C ALA A 417 11.74 -24.41 33.75
N ARG A 418 12.91 -23.76 33.60
CA ARG A 418 13.66 -23.69 32.35
C ARG A 418 14.34 -25.01 31.97
N THR A 419 14.75 -25.82 32.95
CA THR A 419 15.39 -27.12 32.72
C THR A 419 14.40 -28.24 32.42
N GLN A 420 13.13 -28.11 32.84
CA GLN A 420 12.07 -29.09 32.54
C GLN A 420 11.53 -28.99 31.11
N LEU A 421 11.47 -27.79 30.52
CA LEU A 421 11.05 -27.58 29.13
C LEU A 421 12.05 -28.13 28.09
N MET A 422 13.35 -28.12 28.40
CA MET A 422 14.39 -28.66 27.52
C MET A 422 14.45 -30.20 27.51
N ARG A 423 13.87 -30.88 28.51
CA ARG A 423 13.81 -32.35 28.58
C ARG A 423 12.65 -32.96 27.79
N HIS A 424 11.62 -32.20 27.44
CA HIS A 424 10.45 -32.69 26.69
C HIS A 424 10.59 -32.67 25.16
N GLN A 425 11.66 -32.11 24.60
CA GLN A 425 11.93 -32.11 23.14
C GLN A 425 12.90 -33.21 22.68
N GLY A 426 13.35 -34.08 23.59
CA GLY A 426 14.20 -35.22 23.29
C GLY A 426 13.45 -36.55 23.37
N ALA A 427 13.25 -37.19 22.22
CA ALA A 427 12.88 -38.59 22.00
C ALA A 427 11.40 -38.99 21.94
N SER A 428 10.89 -39.13 20.70
CA SER A 428 10.27 -40.39 20.25
C SER A 428 10.32 -40.50 18.71
N LYS A 429 11.34 -41.19 18.19
CA LYS A 429 11.32 -41.81 16.85
C LYS A 429 10.88 -43.26 17.01
N SER A 430 9.83 -43.68 16.31
CA SER A 430 9.53 -45.09 16.03
C SER A 430 9.65 -45.35 14.53
N LYS A 431 10.34 -46.44 14.19
CA LYS A 431 10.52 -47.01 12.84
C LYS A 431 9.38 -47.97 12.50
N LYS A 432 8.93 -47.98 11.23
CA LYS A 432 8.56 -49.17 10.41
C LYS A 432 8.16 -48.69 9.00
N SER A 433 8.95 -48.97 7.97
CA SER A 433 9.01 -50.17 7.11
C SER A 433 8.15 -50.04 5.84
N GLU A 434 8.84 -49.99 4.71
CA GLU A 434 8.35 -50.21 3.33
C GLU A 434 7.70 -51.60 3.16
N PRO A 435 6.86 -51.86 2.12
CA PRO A 435 7.37 -52.10 0.76
C PRO A 435 6.48 -51.71 -0.47
N ALA A 436 7.18 -51.46 -1.59
CA ALA A 436 6.95 -51.76 -3.02
C ALA A 436 5.54 -51.90 -3.65
N ALA A 437 5.29 -51.19 -4.78
CA ALA A 437 5.00 -51.76 -6.14
C ALA A 437 4.64 -50.71 -7.25
N GLN A 438 5.49 -50.68 -8.28
CA GLN A 438 5.29 -50.59 -9.76
C GLN A 438 4.01 -50.02 -10.45
N SER A 439 4.21 -49.07 -11.38
CA SER A 439 3.85 -49.13 -12.84
C SER A 439 4.25 -47.79 -13.52
N ALA A 440 5.25 -47.73 -14.42
CA ALA A 440 5.25 -47.98 -15.87
C ALA A 440 4.75 -46.80 -16.76
N ARG A 441 5.66 -46.40 -17.68
CA ARG A 441 5.71 -45.36 -18.76
C ARG A 441 4.59 -45.46 -19.84
N PRO A 442 4.45 -44.60 -20.90
CA PRO A 442 5.46 -43.76 -21.65
C PRO A 442 5.02 -42.30 -21.96
N ALA A 443 5.87 -41.32 -22.33
CA ALA A 443 6.94 -41.15 -23.34
C ALA A 443 6.47 -40.81 -24.77
N SER A 444 6.04 -39.55 -24.96
CA SER A 444 6.17 -38.67 -26.15
C SER A 444 5.54 -37.32 -25.73
N SER A 445 6.00 -36.10 -26.00
CA SER A 445 6.93 -35.52 -26.94
C SER A 445 7.68 -34.37 -26.23
N SER A 446 8.96 -34.55 -25.93
CA SER A 446 9.83 -33.48 -25.41
C SER A 446 10.30 -32.52 -26.52
N LEU A 447 10.03 -32.87 -27.78
CA LEU A 447 10.47 -32.13 -28.97
C LEU A 447 9.44 -31.09 -29.47
N GLU A 448 8.14 -31.27 -29.22
CA GLU A 448 7.13 -30.27 -29.61
C GLU A 448 7.12 -29.05 -28.67
N ARG A 449 7.54 -29.22 -27.42
CA ARG A 449 7.68 -28.13 -26.46
C ARG A 449 8.85 -27.18 -26.76
N LEU A 450 9.86 -27.63 -27.52
CA LEU A 450 11.00 -26.79 -27.89
C LEU A 450 10.74 -25.96 -29.16
N ALA A 451 9.89 -26.45 -30.08
CA ALA A 451 9.54 -25.72 -31.29
C ALA A 451 8.61 -24.52 -31.03
N ALA A 452 7.69 -24.60 -30.06
CA ALA A 452 6.78 -23.50 -29.76
C ALA A 452 7.41 -22.32 -28.98
N PHE A 453 8.61 -22.52 -28.41
CA PHE A 453 9.32 -21.49 -27.64
C PHE A 453 10.14 -20.54 -28.51
N SER A 454 10.59 -20.96 -29.70
CA SER A 454 11.41 -20.11 -30.58
C SER A 454 10.58 -19.07 -31.33
N GLU A 455 9.33 -19.38 -31.70
CA GLU A 455 8.49 -18.45 -32.49
C GLU A 455 7.88 -17.30 -31.65
N ARG A 456 7.78 -17.48 -30.33
CA ARG A 456 7.30 -16.40 -29.42
C ARG A 456 8.37 -15.35 -29.12
N GLY A 457 9.64 -15.61 -29.42
CA GLY A 457 10.74 -14.67 -29.18
C GLY A 457 10.77 -13.51 -30.18
N GLN A 458 10.34 -13.74 -31.43
CA GLN A 458 10.59 -12.77 -32.51
C GLN A 458 9.51 -11.69 -32.70
N ARG A 459 8.32 -11.82 -32.10
CA ARG A 459 7.25 -10.80 -32.26
C ARG A 459 7.10 -9.82 -31.11
N ARG A 460 7.89 -9.94 -30.05
CA ARG A 460 7.83 -9.05 -28.87
C ARG A 460 8.79 -7.85 -28.94
N GLN A 461 9.57 -7.73 -30.01
CA GLN A 461 10.56 -6.67 -30.20
C GLN A 461 10.02 -5.42 -30.89
N GLN A 462 8.72 -5.35 -31.16
CA GLN A 462 8.10 -4.11 -31.62
C GLN A 462 7.06 -3.65 -30.60
N GLN A 463 7.41 -2.53 -29.96
CA GLN A 463 6.50 -1.57 -29.32
C GLN A 463 6.16 -1.84 -27.84
N THR A 464 7.03 -1.38 -26.95
CA THR A 464 6.65 -0.37 -25.95
C THR A 464 7.87 0.41 -25.48
N ALA A 465 7.93 1.68 -25.89
CA ALA A 465 8.70 2.77 -25.29
C ALA A 465 7.73 3.65 -24.49
N GLY A 466 8.16 4.08 -23.29
CA GLY A 466 7.59 5.17 -22.45
C GLY A 466 6.24 4.89 -21.76
N GLU A 467 5.95 5.34 -20.53
CA GLU A 467 6.70 6.02 -19.46
C GLU A 467 5.81 5.97 -18.19
N VAL A 468 6.40 6.00 -16.99
CA VAL A 468 5.77 5.66 -15.70
C VAL A 468 5.82 6.85 -14.73
N ALA A 469 4.70 7.10 -14.03
CA ALA A 469 4.53 8.09 -12.95
C ALA A 469 4.77 7.46 -11.54
N PRO A 470 4.97 8.27 -10.47
CA PRO A 470 5.98 8.02 -9.42
C PRO A 470 5.53 7.17 -8.22
N ILE A 471 6.53 6.65 -7.49
CA ILE A 471 6.43 5.68 -6.39
C ILE A 471 6.52 6.39 -5.03
N LYS A 472 5.56 6.12 -4.12
CA LYS A 472 5.56 6.55 -2.71
C LYS A 472 6.58 5.76 -1.88
N GLN A 473 7.39 6.46 -1.09
CA GLN A 473 8.35 5.88 -0.15
C GLN A 473 7.66 5.47 1.16
N GLU A 474 7.93 4.23 1.61
CA GLU A 474 7.47 3.69 2.89
C GLU A 474 8.37 4.15 4.05
N ALA A 475 7.75 4.41 5.20
CA ALA A 475 8.40 4.81 6.44
C ALA A 475 8.91 3.61 7.27
N TYR A 476 10.00 3.92 7.97
CA TYR A 476 10.91 3.11 8.78
C TYR A 476 10.25 2.32 9.93
N ARG A 477 10.63 1.05 10.14
CA ARG A 477 10.30 0.22 11.33
C ARG A 477 11.49 0.15 12.30
N TRP A 478 11.25 0.27 13.61
CA TRP A 478 12.29 0.10 14.65
C TRP A 478 12.69 -1.38 14.85
N LYS A 479 13.98 -1.59 15.11
CA LYS A 479 14.65 -2.88 15.39
C LYS A 479 14.87 -3.05 16.90
N ALA A 480 14.82 -4.29 17.39
CA ALA A 480 15.13 -4.64 18.78
C ALA A 480 16.59 -4.34 19.14
N GLN A 481 16.82 -3.80 20.34
CA GLN A 481 18.11 -3.26 20.82
C GLN A 481 19.16 -4.30 21.25
N ASN A 482 19.00 -5.58 20.96
CA ASN A 482 20.08 -6.57 21.11
C ASN A 482 20.02 -7.58 19.96
N PRO A 483 20.83 -7.41 18.89
CA PRO A 483 20.88 -8.36 17.80
C PRO A 483 21.65 -9.61 18.27
N THR A 484 20.93 -10.69 18.55
CA THR A 484 21.53 -12.01 18.37
C THR A 484 21.80 -12.16 16.88
N ALA A 485 23.09 -12.26 16.52
CA ALA A 485 23.53 -12.40 15.15
C ALA A 485 23.02 -13.71 14.54
N VAL A 486 21.82 -13.67 13.97
CA VAL A 486 21.38 -14.69 13.02
C VAL A 486 21.98 -14.27 11.68
N LYS A 487 22.99 -15.01 11.21
CA LYS A 487 23.44 -14.96 9.81
C LYS A 487 22.24 -15.38 8.94
N THR A 488 21.51 -14.40 8.43
CA THR A 488 20.53 -14.62 7.37
C THR A 488 21.27 -14.75 6.06
N GLU A 489 21.26 -15.94 5.46
CA GLU A 489 21.65 -16.14 4.07
C GLU A 489 20.82 -15.22 3.16
N PRO A 490 21.43 -14.62 2.12
CA PRO A 490 20.71 -13.74 1.22
C PRO A 490 19.75 -14.56 0.35
N ARG A 491 18.48 -14.62 0.74
CA ARG A 491 17.41 -15.04 -0.18
C ARG A 491 17.19 -13.92 -1.19
N ALA A 492 17.64 -14.17 -2.42
CA ALA A 492 17.41 -13.33 -3.58
C ALA A 492 15.91 -13.05 -3.74
N THR A 493 15.52 -11.77 -3.67
CA THR A 493 14.16 -11.36 -4.00
C THR A 493 13.97 -11.39 -5.52
N PRO A 494 12.81 -11.84 -6.04
CA PRO A 494 12.51 -11.84 -7.47
C PRO A 494 12.61 -10.46 -8.14
N LYS A 495 12.49 -9.40 -7.34
CA LYS A 495 12.61 -8.00 -7.75
C LYS A 495 14.08 -7.56 -7.95
N ALA A 496 15.00 -8.09 -7.13
CA ALA A 496 16.44 -7.91 -7.32
C ALA A 496 16.97 -8.72 -8.52
N LEU A 497 16.42 -9.92 -8.73
CA LEU A 497 16.66 -10.72 -9.95
C LEU A 497 16.12 -10.02 -11.20
N ARG A 498 14.93 -9.38 -11.12
CA ARG A 498 14.38 -8.57 -12.22
C ARG A 498 15.20 -7.33 -12.53
N ASN A 499 15.59 -6.53 -11.53
CA ASN A 499 16.41 -5.35 -11.75
C ASN A 499 17.82 -5.69 -12.30
N ALA A 500 18.34 -6.89 -11.99
CA ALA A 500 19.57 -7.41 -12.58
C ALA A 500 19.38 -7.96 -14.01
N LEU A 501 18.15 -8.24 -14.45
CA LEU A 501 17.80 -8.83 -15.74
C LEU A 501 17.08 -7.86 -16.71
N GLU A 502 16.61 -6.69 -16.26
CA GLU A 502 15.72 -5.80 -17.03
C GLU A 502 16.40 -4.62 -17.75
N TYR A 503 17.73 -4.50 -17.72
CA TYR A 503 18.42 -3.58 -18.64
C TYR A 503 19.34 -4.38 -19.56
N GLU A 504 18.81 -4.69 -20.74
CA GLU A 504 19.60 -5.05 -21.91
C GLU A 504 20.75 -4.05 -22.03
N LYS A 505 21.93 -4.48 -21.62
CA LYS A 505 23.18 -3.83 -21.98
C LYS A 505 23.12 -3.68 -23.49
N HIS A 506 23.14 -2.45 -24.01
CA HIS A 506 23.29 -2.22 -25.45
C HIS A 506 24.36 -3.19 -25.97
N PRO A 507 24.10 -3.97 -27.03
CA PRO A 507 25.04 -4.99 -27.49
C PRO A 507 26.42 -4.37 -27.76
N GLU A 508 26.46 -3.10 -28.18
CA GLU A 508 27.66 -2.29 -28.34
C GLU A 508 28.44 -2.08 -27.03
N LEU A 509 27.75 -1.79 -25.92
CA LEU A 509 28.38 -1.64 -24.61
C LEU A 509 28.89 -2.98 -24.08
N VAL A 510 28.19 -4.08 -24.33
CA VAL A 510 28.70 -5.42 -24.00
C VAL A 510 29.97 -5.72 -24.77
N VAL A 511 30.01 -5.41 -26.07
CA VAL A 511 31.19 -5.63 -26.92
C VAL A 511 32.37 -4.77 -26.44
N LYS A 512 32.14 -3.48 -26.13
CA LYS A 512 33.17 -2.59 -25.54
C LYS A 512 33.68 -3.11 -24.20
N LEU A 513 32.78 -3.54 -23.31
CA LEU A 513 33.16 -4.10 -21.99
C LEU A 513 33.92 -5.43 -22.15
N VAL A 514 33.58 -6.25 -23.15
CA VAL A 514 34.32 -7.47 -23.45
C VAL A 514 35.72 -7.10 -23.96
N ALA A 515 35.85 -6.21 -24.95
CA ALA A 515 37.14 -5.77 -25.47
C ALA A 515 38.05 -5.18 -24.38
N GLU A 516 37.54 -4.25 -23.58
CA GLU A 516 38.29 -3.65 -22.46
C GLU A 516 38.60 -4.66 -21.35
N SER A 517 37.77 -5.71 -21.16
CA SER A 517 38.09 -6.79 -20.21
C SER A 517 39.20 -7.70 -20.70
N LEU A 518 39.34 -7.89 -22.02
CA LEU A 518 40.41 -8.68 -22.62
C LEU A 518 41.76 -7.97 -22.52
N GLU A 519 41.78 -6.63 -22.57
CA GLU A 519 43.01 -5.84 -22.41
C GLU A 519 43.51 -5.79 -20.97
N ARG A 520 42.60 -5.83 -19.99
CA ARG A 520 42.94 -5.68 -18.55
C ARG A 520 43.22 -7.00 -17.84
N ASP A 521 42.63 -8.11 -18.29
CA ASP A 521 42.75 -9.42 -17.65
C ASP A 521 43.26 -10.49 -18.62
N ALA A 522 44.40 -11.09 -18.27
CA ALA A 522 45.03 -12.16 -19.06
C ALA A 522 44.15 -13.43 -19.08
N TRP A 523 43.40 -13.70 -18.01
CA TRP A 523 42.55 -14.88 -17.93
C TRP A 523 41.30 -14.73 -18.82
N ALA A 524 40.68 -13.55 -18.86
CA ALA A 524 39.61 -13.23 -19.81
C ALA A 524 40.06 -13.41 -21.27
N ALA A 525 41.31 -13.03 -21.60
CA ALA A 525 41.89 -13.19 -22.93
C ALA A 525 42.06 -14.67 -23.31
N GLU A 526 42.56 -15.50 -22.39
CA GLU A 526 42.65 -16.95 -22.60
C GLU A 526 41.26 -17.57 -22.82
N ILE A 527 40.24 -17.22 -22.03
CA ILE A 527 38.88 -17.75 -22.18
C ILE A 527 38.28 -17.40 -23.56
N ALA A 528 38.57 -16.21 -24.10
CA ALA A 528 38.05 -15.80 -25.41
C ALA A 528 38.71 -16.56 -26.57
N ALA A 529 39.95 -17.03 -26.40
CA ALA A 529 40.64 -17.86 -27.39
C ALA A 529 40.16 -19.32 -27.38
N LEU A 530 39.59 -19.80 -26.26
CA LEU A 530 39.09 -21.17 -26.11
C LEU A 530 37.69 -21.35 -26.73
N THR A 531 37.48 -22.43 -27.47
CA THR A 531 36.19 -22.81 -28.04
C THR A 531 35.36 -23.63 -27.04
N LEU A 532 34.80 -22.96 -26.03
CA LEU A 532 34.04 -23.61 -24.96
C LEU A 532 32.52 -23.61 -25.20
N PRO A 533 31.79 -24.67 -24.77
CA PRO A 533 30.33 -24.63 -24.66
C PRO A 533 29.88 -23.51 -23.71
N LYS A 534 28.76 -22.83 -24.02
CA LYS A 534 28.26 -21.65 -23.27
C LYS A 534 28.20 -21.85 -21.74
N LEU A 535 27.81 -23.03 -21.27
CA LEU A 535 27.73 -23.36 -19.85
C LEU A 535 29.12 -23.45 -19.18
N VAL A 536 30.09 -24.02 -19.89
CA VAL A 536 31.49 -24.14 -19.43
C VAL A 536 32.19 -22.78 -19.47
N GLN A 537 31.88 -21.97 -20.47
CA GLN A 537 32.32 -20.59 -20.55
C GLN A 537 31.80 -19.74 -19.37
N GLN A 538 30.54 -19.94 -18.96
CA GLN A 538 30.01 -19.29 -17.75
C GLN A 538 30.74 -19.72 -16.48
N LEU A 539 31.15 -20.98 -16.37
CA LEU A 539 31.97 -21.42 -15.24
C LEU A 539 33.35 -20.71 -15.25
N ALA A 540 34.00 -20.62 -16.40
CA ALA A 540 35.31 -19.97 -16.54
C ALA A 540 35.25 -18.46 -16.24
N LEU A 541 34.19 -17.77 -16.67
CA LEU A 541 34.01 -16.32 -16.45
C LEU A 541 33.75 -15.95 -14.99
N ASN A 542 33.29 -16.90 -14.18
CA ASN A 542 32.96 -16.70 -12.76
C ASN A 542 33.99 -17.33 -11.82
N ALA A 543 35.13 -17.77 -12.36
CA ALA A 543 36.28 -18.23 -11.62
C ALA A 543 37.52 -17.41 -12.00
N TRP A 544 38.38 -17.16 -11.03
CA TRP A 544 39.71 -16.59 -11.29
C TRP A 544 40.75 -17.72 -11.31
N LYS A 545 41.87 -17.50 -11.99
CA LYS A 545 42.89 -18.50 -12.27
C LYS A 545 44.13 -18.27 -11.42
N GLU A 546 44.52 -19.29 -10.65
CA GLU A 546 45.83 -19.39 -10.01
C GLU A 546 46.67 -20.44 -10.75
N THR A 547 47.91 -20.09 -11.10
CA THR A 547 48.82 -21.01 -11.82
C THR A 547 49.76 -21.66 -10.82
N ILE A 548 49.73 -22.99 -10.74
CA ILE A 548 50.59 -23.82 -9.87
C ILE A 548 51.59 -24.57 -10.76
N ASP A 549 52.77 -24.92 -10.24
CA ASP A 549 53.91 -25.50 -10.98
C ASP A 549 53.59 -26.69 -11.90
N ASN A 550 52.49 -27.43 -11.66
CA ASN A 550 52.04 -28.54 -12.51
C ASN A 550 50.51 -28.61 -12.73
N GLY A 551 49.80 -27.50 -12.54
CA GLY A 551 48.34 -27.47 -12.65
C GLY A 551 47.73 -26.07 -12.62
N ILE A 552 46.46 -25.97 -13.01
CA ILE A 552 45.68 -24.73 -12.92
C ILE A 552 44.64 -24.90 -11.82
N CYS A 553 44.65 -23.99 -10.85
CA CYS A 553 43.61 -23.91 -9.84
C CYS A 553 42.61 -22.81 -10.21
N LEU A 554 41.34 -23.18 -10.34
CA LEU A 554 40.25 -22.24 -10.57
C LEU A 554 39.47 -22.02 -9.30
N HIS A 555 39.43 -20.78 -8.85
CA HIS A 555 38.73 -20.37 -7.65
C HIS A 555 37.35 -19.84 -8.02
N LEU A 556 36.31 -20.63 -7.74
CA LEU A 556 34.93 -20.34 -8.07
C LEU A 556 34.21 -19.73 -6.88
N ARG A 557 33.45 -18.65 -7.11
CA ARG A 557 32.59 -18.04 -6.09
C ARG A 557 31.53 -19.04 -5.59
N SER A 558 31.29 -19.09 -4.28
CA SER A 558 30.34 -20.03 -3.66
C SER A 558 28.91 -19.89 -4.21
N ALA A 559 28.51 -18.66 -4.60
CA ALA A 559 27.23 -18.36 -5.24
C ALA A 559 26.97 -19.14 -6.55
N GLN A 560 28.04 -19.59 -7.22
CA GLN A 560 27.96 -20.22 -8.55
C GLN A 560 28.34 -21.70 -8.56
N ARG A 561 28.37 -22.32 -7.37
CA ARG A 561 28.65 -23.75 -7.18
C ARG A 561 27.85 -24.68 -8.09
N HIS A 562 26.62 -24.31 -8.45
CA HIS A 562 25.75 -25.10 -9.32
C HIS A 562 26.29 -25.28 -10.75
N LEU A 563 27.22 -24.43 -11.21
CA LEU A 563 27.88 -24.58 -12.51
C LEU A 563 29.00 -25.63 -12.47
N ASN A 564 29.51 -25.96 -11.28
CA ASN A 564 30.61 -26.88 -11.07
C ASN A 564 30.15 -28.35 -11.21
N SER A 565 30.04 -28.81 -12.46
CA SER A 565 29.74 -30.21 -12.79
C SER A 565 30.99 -30.98 -13.21
N PRO A 566 31.08 -32.30 -12.92
CA PRO A 566 32.23 -33.11 -13.34
C PRO A 566 32.38 -33.19 -14.86
N SER A 567 31.31 -33.00 -15.62
CA SER A 567 31.35 -32.84 -17.09
C SER A 567 31.94 -31.51 -17.51
N ALA A 568 31.62 -30.41 -16.82
CA ALA A 568 32.18 -29.09 -17.13
C ALA A 568 33.68 -29.03 -16.79
N GLN A 569 34.11 -29.64 -15.69
CA GLN A 569 35.53 -29.76 -15.33
C GLN A 569 36.33 -30.53 -16.38
N LYS A 570 35.79 -31.65 -16.88
CA LYS A 570 36.44 -32.44 -17.95
C LYS A 570 36.57 -31.63 -19.25
N ALA A 571 35.48 -31.01 -19.70
CA ALA A 571 35.48 -30.21 -20.92
C ALA A 571 36.44 -29.01 -20.83
N LEU A 572 36.51 -28.36 -19.66
CA LEU A 572 37.42 -27.24 -19.44
C LEU A 572 38.88 -27.70 -19.33
N LYS A 573 39.13 -28.85 -18.70
CA LYS A 573 40.47 -29.48 -18.65
C LYS A 573 40.97 -29.88 -20.04
N GLU A 574 40.11 -30.47 -20.86
CA GLU A 574 40.43 -30.85 -22.25
C GLU A 574 40.78 -29.61 -23.08
N ALA A 575 39.95 -28.57 -23.03
CA ALA A 575 40.19 -27.33 -23.76
C ALA A 575 41.46 -26.58 -23.31
N LEU A 576 41.75 -26.54 -22.00
CA LEU A 576 42.98 -25.95 -21.49
C LEU A 576 44.22 -26.77 -21.87
N SER A 577 44.12 -28.11 -21.85
CA SER A 577 45.23 -28.99 -22.23
C SER A 577 45.53 -28.89 -23.74
N GLU A 578 44.51 -28.71 -24.57
CA GLU A 578 44.65 -28.45 -26.01
C GLU A 578 45.32 -27.11 -26.27
N ALA A 579 44.89 -26.04 -25.58
CA ALA A 579 45.47 -24.70 -25.74
C ALA A 579 46.92 -24.59 -25.23
N ALA A 580 47.27 -25.32 -24.17
CA ALA A 580 48.63 -25.33 -23.61
C ALA A 580 49.58 -26.37 -24.25
N GLY A 581 49.05 -27.27 -25.10
CA GLY A 581 49.82 -28.35 -25.73
C GLY A 581 50.41 -29.38 -24.77
N ARG A 582 49.96 -29.41 -23.50
CA ARG A 582 50.41 -30.32 -22.43
C ARG A 582 49.22 -30.73 -21.55
N PRO A 583 49.20 -31.95 -20.97
CA PRO A 583 48.15 -32.34 -20.04
C PRO A 583 48.24 -31.51 -18.75
N ILE A 584 47.22 -30.69 -18.49
CA ILE A 584 47.13 -29.86 -17.29
C ILE A 584 46.22 -30.55 -16.26
N GLU A 585 46.62 -30.59 -15.00
CA GLU A 585 45.72 -30.92 -13.90
C GLU A 585 44.88 -29.70 -13.50
N LEU A 586 43.56 -29.85 -13.53
CA LEU A 586 42.61 -28.79 -13.17
C LEU A 586 41.97 -29.10 -11.83
N THR A 587 42.15 -28.21 -10.86
CA THR A 587 41.46 -28.25 -9.57
C THR A 587 40.54 -27.04 -9.46
N VAL A 588 39.28 -27.27 -9.10
CA VAL A 588 38.31 -26.18 -8.85
C VAL A 588 38.05 -26.11 -7.36
N ILE A 589 38.44 -24.99 -6.74
CA ILE A 589 38.25 -24.74 -5.30
C ILE A 589 37.16 -23.68 -5.14
N GLU A 590 36.33 -23.82 -4.10
CA GLU A 590 35.36 -22.79 -3.71
C GLU A 590 36.08 -21.74 -2.88
N ASP A 591 36.20 -20.52 -3.41
CA ASP A 591 36.84 -19.40 -2.72
C ASP A 591 36.05 -18.08 -2.93
N ASP A 592 35.71 -17.46 -1.81
CA ASP A 592 34.99 -16.19 -1.74
C ASP A 592 35.92 -14.99 -1.47
N ASN A 593 37.23 -15.18 -1.63
CA ASN A 593 38.21 -14.10 -1.48
C ASN A 593 37.97 -12.97 -2.50
N SER A 594 37.50 -11.82 -2.02
CA SER A 594 37.19 -10.65 -2.85
C SER A 594 38.41 -9.83 -3.28
N ALA A 595 39.63 -10.23 -2.89
CA ALA A 595 40.86 -9.52 -3.26
C ALA A 595 41.22 -9.71 -4.74
N GLU A 596 40.96 -10.89 -5.31
CA GLU A 596 41.17 -11.18 -6.72
C GLU A 596 39.83 -11.23 -7.46
N LEU A 597 39.71 -10.45 -8.53
CA LEU A 597 38.48 -10.26 -9.27
C LEU A 597 38.36 -11.29 -10.40
N THR A 598 37.20 -11.92 -10.51
CA THR A 598 36.86 -12.79 -11.64
C THR A 598 36.65 -11.96 -12.92
N PRO A 599 36.76 -12.57 -14.12
CA PRO A 599 36.50 -11.87 -15.38
C PRO A 599 35.13 -11.17 -15.45
N LEU A 600 34.10 -11.75 -14.82
CA LEU A 600 32.77 -11.15 -14.74
C LEU A 600 32.70 -9.97 -13.76
N GLU A 601 33.42 -10.05 -12.64
CA GLU A 601 33.56 -8.94 -11.68
C GLU A 601 34.38 -7.78 -12.27
N TRP A 602 35.42 -8.08 -13.05
CA TRP A 602 36.15 -7.07 -13.84
C TRP A 602 35.23 -6.32 -14.80
N ARG A 603 34.35 -7.02 -15.52
CA ARG A 603 33.34 -6.38 -16.39
C ARG A 603 32.37 -5.50 -15.60
N GLN A 604 32.00 -5.89 -14.38
CA GLN A 604 31.16 -5.06 -13.51
C GLN A 604 31.90 -3.81 -13.02
N LYS A 605 33.18 -3.95 -12.66
CA LYS A 605 34.04 -2.84 -12.21
C LYS A 605 34.24 -1.80 -13.33
N ILE A 606 34.58 -2.24 -14.54
CA ILE A 606 34.71 -1.36 -15.71
C ILE A 606 33.40 -0.62 -15.99
N TYR A 607 32.27 -1.31 -15.87
CA TYR A 607 30.96 -0.66 -16.03
C TYR A 607 30.70 0.42 -14.98
N GLN A 608 31.04 0.15 -13.72
CA GLN A 608 30.90 1.13 -12.63
C GLN A 608 31.80 2.35 -12.86
N GLU A 609 33.04 2.15 -13.32
CA GLU A 609 33.95 3.25 -13.67
C GLU A 609 33.38 4.13 -14.80
N LYS A 610 32.85 3.52 -15.87
CA LYS A 610 32.20 4.26 -16.97
C LYS A 610 30.95 5.00 -16.51
N LEU A 611 30.15 4.39 -15.64
CA LEU A 611 28.95 5.03 -15.07
C LEU A 611 29.34 6.24 -14.20
N ALA A 612 30.38 6.12 -13.37
CA ALA A 612 30.90 7.23 -12.60
C ALA A 612 31.41 8.37 -13.50
N GLN A 613 32.12 8.02 -14.58
CA GLN A 613 32.58 9.00 -15.57
C GLN A 613 31.41 9.72 -16.26
N ALA A 614 30.37 8.98 -16.65
CA ALA A 614 29.16 9.54 -17.27
C ALA A 614 28.39 10.47 -16.32
N ARG A 615 28.31 10.11 -15.04
CA ARG A 615 27.73 10.98 -14.00
C ARG A 615 28.53 12.26 -13.87
N GLN A 616 29.84 12.14 -13.78
CA GLN A 616 30.71 13.29 -13.65
C GLN A 616 30.62 14.21 -14.87
N SER A 617 30.60 13.68 -16.10
CA SER A 617 30.46 14.50 -17.30
C SER A 617 29.15 15.28 -17.33
N ILE A 618 28.04 14.67 -16.93
CA ILE A 618 26.71 15.30 -16.88
C ILE A 618 26.66 16.40 -15.82
N ILE A 619 27.25 16.16 -14.64
CA ILE A 619 27.32 17.16 -13.57
C ILE A 619 28.20 18.35 -13.97
N THR A 620 29.30 18.10 -14.69
CA THR A 620 30.22 19.15 -15.14
C THR A 620 29.76 19.88 -16.41
N ASP A 621 28.69 19.42 -17.07
CA ASP A 621 28.22 20.03 -18.32
C ASP A 621 27.64 21.43 -18.06
N THR A 622 28.18 22.41 -18.77
CA THR A 622 27.79 23.83 -18.64
C THR A 622 26.35 24.09 -19.08
N HIS A 623 25.82 23.32 -20.03
CA HIS A 623 24.43 23.42 -20.47
C HIS A 623 23.46 22.87 -19.42
N ILE A 624 23.82 21.78 -18.76
CA ILE A 624 22.98 21.17 -17.71
C ILE A 624 23.00 22.06 -16.47
N GLN A 625 24.15 22.59 -16.08
CA GLN A 625 24.25 23.56 -14.98
C GLN A 625 23.46 24.84 -15.24
N THR A 626 23.43 25.34 -16.48
CA THR A 626 22.60 26.50 -16.83
C THR A 626 21.12 26.18 -16.79
N LEU A 627 20.69 24.98 -17.20
CA LEU A 627 19.30 24.53 -17.08
C LEU A 627 18.86 24.40 -15.62
N CYS A 628 19.69 23.78 -14.76
CA CYS A 628 19.41 23.69 -13.33
C CYS A 628 19.32 25.08 -12.67
N ARG A 629 20.22 26.00 -13.04
CA ARG A 629 20.28 27.35 -12.45
C ARG A 629 19.16 28.29 -12.92
N LEU A 630 18.78 28.24 -14.20
CA LEU A 630 17.81 29.17 -14.80
C LEU A 630 16.36 28.68 -14.65
N PHE A 631 16.16 27.36 -14.70
CA PHE A 631 14.81 26.77 -14.74
C PHE A 631 14.49 25.92 -13.50
N GLY A 632 15.40 25.81 -12.53
CA GLY A 632 15.19 24.99 -11.34
C GLY A 632 15.04 23.49 -11.64
N ALA A 633 15.62 23.03 -12.76
CA ALA A 633 15.58 21.64 -13.16
C ALA A 633 16.45 20.77 -12.24
N GLU A 634 15.99 19.55 -11.96
CA GLU A 634 16.75 18.52 -11.23
C GLU A 634 17.19 17.42 -12.20
N VAL A 635 18.43 16.95 -12.07
CA VAL A 635 18.95 15.83 -12.86
C VAL A 635 18.64 14.54 -12.13
N ASP A 636 17.92 13.62 -12.78
CA ASP A 636 17.70 12.27 -12.27
C ASP A 636 18.97 11.42 -12.42
N GLU A 637 19.75 11.29 -11.35
CA GLU A 637 21.02 10.54 -11.32
C GLU A 637 20.86 9.03 -11.55
N ASP A 638 19.66 8.49 -11.36
CA ASP A 638 19.34 7.09 -11.58
C ASP A 638 19.05 6.78 -13.06
N SER A 639 18.83 7.82 -13.87
CA SER A 639 18.66 7.72 -15.33
C SER A 639 19.97 7.71 -16.12
N ILE A 640 21.10 8.10 -15.50
CA ILE A 640 22.40 8.24 -16.17
C ILE A 640 22.95 6.85 -16.57
N ARG A 641 23.31 6.69 -17.85
CA ARG A 641 23.89 5.46 -18.39
C ARG A 641 25.13 5.79 -19.25
N PRO A 642 26.21 5.00 -19.15
CA PRO A 642 27.35 5.12 -20.06
C PRO A 642 26.97 4.60 -21.46
N VAL A 643 27.46 5.25 -22.51
CA VAL A 643 27.20 4.92 -23.94
C VAL A 643 28.51 4.53 -24.64
#